data_AF-A0A945CEW9-F1
#
_entry.id   AF-A0A945CEW9-F1
#
_cell.length_a   1.000
_cell.length_b   1.000
_cell.length_c   1.000
_cell.angle_alpha   90.00
_cell.angle_beta   90.00
_cell.angle_gamma   90.00
#
_symmetry.space_group_name_H-M   'P 1'
#
loop_
_entity.id
_entity.type
_entity.pdbx_description
1 polymer ?
#
loop_
_entity_poly.entity_id
_entity_poly.type
_entity_poly.pdbx_seq_one_letter_code
_entity_poly.pdbx_strand_id
1 'polypeptide(L)'
;MTRDGLFVDTRSHWKGRIGQLAASFAKYEGGLLHIGPDGADVRIGLERVALCLAARVRLVCTSEPDSPDHGQSVLIRQENDPAPKFHFLEEGCVRLGMRVAFDLLDDEGHYHGDGRQDIWIYPEGDLHVTTSIQVVDRRGHGPIQDVYLEALGDPSFTQLRAGDQTVTDTGEISLPFGELLPEKTVFLSNSEEVVALYWARDQGHVWEVGSDHGPLPPFYASHWPTGMQQWARGGMGWTCRGESAGISASLSANGPTVDFSWLREGAVEVASEADATFSATLVVSLGKFAEELAPRITAVQQPLPPQVSGGTFRCYTEEDGTYEVGQGDPTGITVTFPPDPLSRTVRLRYFRRKTDPRHRGGIAATIDGQSAPFQLKSEGELTDDICVPMEMSHRNDSVDDVLLAARLSPDAPTEIRVDKLPGIQATYQSEITGVDLQRRAGNRRDIAVWSSRNPDAPALEFDLFSGAVHRLTDLGSTDPVVWEMPMAWFKSCGISQHHYCNCIKEFALEENGPDAVSLYTRSTNPNQRAQSETWLRIPCGHPRLRLEVRMRLKILEQWDDANVEFSDIFPYPSRLPETWFHDAVLFAQRGQTMIKYSYRPDTSFSTGGDSDDPRLFYALYPSARGNILTLIDNPQHPDRKLHYSVCGNYVDIHVNFNPGSVPVPAGEIFEINYVCELYGDGSTTVDELKQIGQRSLEAGDIIID
;
A
#
# COMPACT_ATOMS: atom_id res chain seq x y z
N MET A 1 -5.27 -15.87 -8.10
CA MET A 1 -4.79 -14.48 -8.16
C MET A 1 -3.30 -14.50 -7.83
N THR A 2 -2.51 -13.69 -8.50
CA THR A 2 -1.12 -13.40 -8.10
C THR A 2 -1.15 -12.71 -6.74
N ARG A 3 -0.31 -13.17 -5.79
CA ARG A 3 -0.25 -12.65 -4.40
C ARG A 3 0.70 -11.44 -4.31
N ASP A 4 0.39 -10.47 -5.16
CA ASP A 4 1.16 -9.24 -5.39
C ASP A 4 0.29 -8.01 -5.12
N GLY A 5 0.86 -6.81 -5.16
CA GLY A 5 0.17 -5.57 -4.76
C GLY A 5 0.59 -5.07 -3.39
N LEU A 6 1.91 -5.11 -3.11
CA LEU A 6 2.49 -4.48 -1.92
C LEU A 6 3.86 -3.86 -2.25
N PHE A 7 4.29 -2.94 -1.40
CA PHE A 7 5.65 -2.42 -1.34
C PHE A 7 6.49 -3.21 -0.32
N VAL A 8 7.65 -3.66 -0.76
CA VAL A 8 8.64 -4.33 0.09
C VAL A 8 9.66 -3.30 0.53
N ASP A 9 9.88 -3.19 1.84
CA ASP A 9 11.02 -2.46 2.38
C ASP A 9 12.30 -3.23 2.03
N THR A 10 13.16 -2.58 1.26
CA THR A 10 14.56 -2.97 1.22
C THR A 10 15.41 -1.85 1.80
N ARG A 11 16.61 -2.21 2.26
CA ARG A 11 17.52 -1.28 2.91
C ARG A 11 17.84 -0.04 2.05
N SER A 12 17.93 -0.17 0.73
CA SER A 12 18.31 0.90 -0.20
C SER A 12 17.16 1.45 -1.04
N HIS A 13 16.04 0.74 -1.13
CA HIS A 13 14.92 1.13 -1.99
C HIS A 13 13.59 0.58 -1.47
N TRP A 14 12.49 1.22 -1.84
CA TRP A 14 11.18 0.58 -1.81
C TRP A 14 10.97 -0.18 -3.11
N LYS A 15 10.39 -1.37 -3.04
CA LYS A 15 10.06 -2.16 -4.23
C LYS A 15 8.56 -2.42 -4.30
N GLY A 16 7.87 -1.83 -5.27
CA GLY A 16 6.48 -2.13 -5.58
C GLY A 16 6.39 -3.24 -6.63
N ARG A 17 5.55 -4.23 -6.40
CA ARG A 17 5.34 -5.34 -7.35
C ARG A 17 3.86 -5.64 -7.52
N ILE A 18 3.38 -5.63 -8.75
CA ILE A 18 2.01 -5.99 -9.08
C ILE A 18 1.91 -6.46 -10.53
N GLY A 19 1.43 -7.69 -10.72
CA GLY A 19 1.27 -8.29 -12.05
C GLY A 19 2.57 -8.37 -12.84
N GLN A 20 2.62 -7.70 -14.00
CA GLN A 20 3.71 -7.84 -14.97
C GLN A 20 4.92 -6.93 -14.71
N LEU A 21 4.80 -5.97 -13.79
CA LEU A 21 5.79 -4.90 -13.63
C LEU A 21 6.23 -4.77 -12.17
N ALA A 22 7.51 -4.47 -11.98
CA ALA A 22 8.07 -4.04 -10.72
C ALA A 22 8.65 -2.62 -10.87
N ALA A 23 8.50 -1.84 -9.80
CA ALA A 23 9.09 -0.52 -9.67
C ALA A 23 9.96 -0.47 -8.41
N SER A 24 11.12 0.18 -8.52
CA SER A 24 12.03 0.42 -7.42
C SER A 24 12.25 1.91 -7.23
N PHE A 25 12.17 2.36 -5.97
CA PHE A 25 12.29 3.76 -5.57
C PHE A 25 13.49 3.93 -4.64
N ALA A 26 14.53 4.63 -5.09
CA ALA A 26 15.79 4.76 -4.35
C ALA A 26 15.65 5.61 -3.09
N LYS A 27 15.93 5.06 -1.90
CA LYS A 27 15.72 5.74 -0.61
C LYS A 27 16.68 6.90 -0.33
N TYR A 28 17.79 6.97 -1.06
CA TYR A 28 18.90 7.90 -0.80
C TYR A 28 19.37 8.67 -2.04
N GLU A 29 18.58 8.62 -3.11
CA GLU A 29 18.87 9.25 -4.40
C GLU A 29 17.58 9.86 -4.94
N GLY A 30 17.00 10.81 -4.21
CA GLY A 30 15.80 11.56 -4.61
C GLY A 30 14.54 10.74 -4.90
N GLY A 31 14.53 9.46 -4.54
CA GLY A 31 13.43 8.56 -4.85
C GLY A 31 13.39 8.16 -6.32
N LEU A 32 14.54 8.17 -7.02
CA LEU A 32 14.64 7.77 -8.42
C LEU A 32 13.83 6.51 -8.71
N LEU A 33 12.96 6.62 -9.72
CA LEU A 33 12.06 5.55 -10.14
C LEU A 33 12.74 4.70 -11.21
N HIS A 34 12.98 3.44 -10.86
CA HIS A 34 13.46 2.42 -11.77
C HIS A 34 12.34 1.44 -12.07
N ILE A 35 12.21 1.03 -13.34
CA ILE A 35 11.14 0.18 -13.84
C ILE A 35 11.77 -0.99 -14.57
N GLY A 36 11.25 -2.20 -14.35
CA GLY A 36 11.71 -3.38 -15.07
C GLY A 36 11.07 -4.68 -14.60
N PRO A 37 11.58 -5.83 -15.09
CA PRO A 37 11.18 -7.14 -14.61
C PRO A 37 11.52 -7.32 -13.12
N ASP A 38 10.62 -7.99 -12.39
CA ASP A 38 10.77 -8.30 -10.97
C ASP A 38 12.05 -9.11 -10.70
N GLY A 39 12.93 -8.60 -9.85
CA GLY A 39 14.17 -9.29 -9.46
C GLY A 39 14.24 -9.64 -7.99
N ALA A 40 15.38 -10.11 -7.51
CA ALA A 40 15.58 -10.35 -6.09
C ALA A 40 15.54 -9.04 -5.29
N ASP A 41 15.05 -9.06 -4.04
CA ASP A 41 14.92 -7.90 -3.12
C ASP A 41 16.27 -7.38 -2.57
N VAL A 42 17.30 -7.39 -3.40
CA VAL A 42 18.65 -6.89 -3.14
C VAL A 42 19.01 -5.86 -4.19
N ARG A 43 20.01 -5.01 -3.90
CA ARG A 43 20.48 -3.95 -4.81
C ARG A 43 19.37 -2.95 -5.16
N ILE A 44 18.72 -3.12 -6.30
CA ILE A 44 17.64 -2.28 -6.85
C ILE A 44 16.32 -3.04 -7.02
N GLY A 45 16.23 -4.31 -6.62
CA GLY A 45 14.95 -5.05 -6.63
C GLY A 45 14.48 -5.55 -8.00
N LEU A 46 15.22 -5.26 -9.08
CA LEU A 46 14.88 -5.58 -10.46
C LEU A 46 15.94 -6.51 -11.07
N GLU A 47 15.54 -7.39 -12.00
CA GLU A 47 16.50 -8.21 -12.77
C GLU A 47 17.41 -7.33 -13.62
N ARG A 48 16.81 -6.30 -14.21
CA ARG A 48 17.47 -5.19 -14.91
C ARG A 48 16.55 -3.97 -14.91
N VAL A 49 17.14 -2.80 -15.15
CA VAL A 49 16.40 -1.55 -15.30
C VAL A 49 16.06 -1.38 -16.77
N ALA A 50 14.79 -1.56 -17.12
CA ALA A 50 14.29 -1.25 -18.46
C ALA A 50 14.23 0.28 -18.66
N LEU A 51 13.80 1.01 -17.63
CA LEU A 51 13.67 2.46 -17.67
C LEU A 51 14.00 3.08 -16.30
N CYS A 52 14.69 4.22 -16.30
CA CYS A 52 14.83 5.10 -15.13
C CYS A 52 14.23 6.47 -15.46
N LEU A 53 13.46 7.04 -14.52
CA LEU A 53 12.87 8.37 -14.65
C LEU A 53 13.46 9.31 -13.60
N ALA A 54 13.89 10.50 -14.05
CA ALA A 54 14.56 11.47 -13.20
C ALA A 54 14.21 12.92 -13.57
N ALA A 55 13.93 13.76 -12.58
CA ALA A 55 13.71 15.18 -12.80
C ALA A 55 15.05 15.95 -12.92
N ARG A 56 15.06 16.94 -13.82
CA ARG A 56 16.22 17.78 -14.12
C ARG A 56 15.80 19.25 -14.22
N VAL A 57 16.59 20.12 -13.59
CA VAL A 57 16.44 21.58 -13.71
C VAL A 57 17.80 22.20 -13.97
N ARG A 58 17.91 23.04 -14.99
CA ARG A 58 19.09 23.88 -15.20
C ARG A 58 18.71 25.32 -14.92
N LEU A 59 19.48 26.01 -14.08
CA LEU A 59 19.27 27.42 -13.73
C LEU A 59 20.61 28.12 -13.45
N VAL A 60 20.57 29.45 -13.35
CA VAL A 60 21.72 30.23 -12.88
C VAL A 60 21.73 30.23 -11.34
N CYS A 61 22.76 29.67 -10.70
CA CYS A 61 22.84 29.67 -9.23
C CYS A 61 23.15 31.08 -8.69
N THR A 62 22.43 31.51 -7.67
CA THR A 62 22.70 32.76 -6.93
C THR A 62 22.68 32.59 -5.41
N SER A 63 22.59 31.35 -4.91
CA SER A 63 22.44 30.98 -3.49
C SER A 63 23.46 31.65 -2.57
N GLU A 64 24.75 31.49 -2.86
CA GLU A 64 25.82 32.06 -2.04
C GLU A 64 26.77 32.90 -2.89
N PRO A 65 26.91 34.23 -2.66
CA PRO A 65 27.76 35.10 -3.48
C PRO A 65 29.23 34.71 -3.58
N ASP A 66 29.75 34.02 -2.56
CA ASP A 66 31.15 33.61 -2.46
C ASP A 66 31.38 32.16 -2.93
N SER A 67 30.32 31.45 -3.33
CA SER A 67 30.41 30.08 -3.85
C SER A 67 30.98 30.04 -5.27
N PRO A 68 31.70 28.97 -5.67
CA PRO A 68 32.28 28.86 -7.01
C PRO A 68 31.24 28.83 -8.15
N ASP A 69 30.03 28.37 -7.86
CA ASP A 69 28.90 28.23 -8.77
C ASP A 69 28.01 29.49 -8.83
N HIS A 70 28.31 30.52 -8.03
CA HIS A 70 27.58 31.78 -8.10
C HIS A 70 27.63 32.43 -9.49
N GLY A 71 26.46 32.78 -10.02
CA GLY A 71 26.27 33.31 -11.36
C GLY A 71 26.56 32.30 -12.48
N GLN A 72 26.80 31.03 -12.16
CA GLN A 72 27.02 29.97 -13.13
C GLN A 72 25.73 29.20 -13.41
N SER A 73 25.67 28.61 -14.60
CA SER A 73 24.64 27.62 -14.94
C SER A 73 24.94 26.31 -14.20
N VAL A 74 24.02 25.87 -13.35
CA VAL A 74 24.11 24.62 -12.61
C VAL A 74 23.00 23.66 -13.06
N LEU A 75 23.30 22.36 -13.05
CA LEU A 75 22.33 21.31 -13.29
C LEU A 75 21.94 20.68 -11.95
N ILE A 76 20.67 20.86 -11.58
CA ILE A 76 20.04 20.24 -10.44
C ILE A 76 19.50 18.88 -10.87
N ARG A 77 19.76 17.87 -10.05
CA ARG A 77 19.36 16.49 -10.29
C ARG A 77 18.53 15.98 -9.13
N GLN A 78 17.42 15.29 -9.43
CA GLN A 78 16.60 14.63 -8.42
C GLN A 78 17.44 13.79 -7.46
N GLU A 79 18.38 13.00 -7.98
CA GLU A 79 19.24 12.11 -7.19
C GLU A 79 20.18 12.80 -6.20
N ASN A 80 20.32 14.13 -6.28
CA ASN A 80 21.14 14.87 -5.31
C ASN A 80 20.46 14.96 -3.93
N ASP A 81 19.15 14.72 -3.82
CA ASP A 81 18.46 14.65 -2.52
C ASP A 81 18.75 13.31 -1.80
N PRO A 82 19.48 13.31 -0.67
CA PRO A 82 19.81 12.09 0.06
C PRO A 82 18.66 11.57 0.95
N ALA A 83 17.58 12.34 1.12
CA ALA A 83 16.51 12.05 2.07
C ALA A 83 15.10 12.36 1.52
N PRO A 84 14.72 11.79 0.35
CA PRO A 84 13.38 11.93 -0.20
C PRO A 84 12.32 11.37 0.76
N LYS A 85 11.12 11.94 0.69
CA LYS A 85 9.96 11.53 1.48
C LYS A 85 9.08 10.58 0.66
N PHE A 86 8.72 9.45 1.25
CA PHE A 86 7.84 8.44 0.66
C PHE A 86 6.50 8.44 1.37
N HIS A 87 5.42 8.35 0.60
CA HIS A 87 4.06 8.23 1.12
C HIS A 87 3.35 7.10 0.38
N PHE A 88 2.93 6.07 1.09
CA PHE A 88 2.15 4.97 0.52
C PHE A 88 0.72 5.45 0.28
N LEU A 89 0.36 5.66 -0.99
CA LEU A 89 -0.99 6.09 -1.33
C LEU A 89 -1.95 4.90 -1.23
N GLU A 90 -1.57 3.75 -1.80
CA GLU A 90 -2.42 2.55 -1.84
C GLU A 90 -1.61 1.26 -2.00
N GLU A 91 -2.11 0.17 -1.42
CA GLU A 91 -1.64 -1.20 -1.64
C GLU A 91 -2.81 -2.16 -1.78
N GLY A 92 -2.83 -2.95 -2.85
CA GLY A 92 -3.83 -3.99 -3.04
C GLY A 92 -3.81 -4.62 -4.41
N CYS A 93 -4.82 -5.46 -4.68
CA CYS A 93 -4.87 -6.32 -5.86
C CYS A 93 -5.20 -5.59 -7.17
N VAL A 94 -5.68 -4.34 -7.11
CA VAL A 94 -6.04 -3.56 -8.30
C VAL A 94 -4.90 -2.64 -8.71
N ARG A 95 -4.24 -1.99 -7.75
CA ARG A 95 -3.10 -1.09 -8.02
C ARG A 95 -2.23 -0.87 -6.80
N LEU A 96 -1.02 -0.36 -7.06
CA LEU A 96 -0.14 0.25 -6.07
C LEU A 96 -0.06 1.76 -6.31
N GLY A 97 0.08 2.52 -5.23
CA GLY A 97 0.27 3.97 -5.28
C GLY A 97 1.39 4.43 -4.36
N MET A 98 2.35 5.18 -4.89
CA MET A 98 3.45 5.79 -4.13
C MET A 98 3.55 7.27 -4.48
N ARG A 99 3.76 8.12 -3.47
CA ARG A 99 4.17 9.50 -3.65
C ARG A 99 5.60 9.68 -3.14
N VAL A 100 6.42 10.29 -3.99
CA VAL A 100 7.80 10.66 -3.71
C VAL A 100 7.89 12.18 -3.74
N ALA A 101 8.32 12.80 -2.65
CA ALA A 101 8.67 14.22 -2.62
C ALA A 101 10.17 14.36 -2.33
N PHE A 102 10.85 15.23 -3.06
CA PHE A 102 12.30 15.39 -3.00
C PHE A 102 12.70 16.85 -3.10
N ASP A 103 13.84 17.19 -2.52
CA ASP A 103 14.41 18.54 -2.60
C ASP A 103 15.20 18.69 -3.92
N LEU A 104 15.17 19.89 -4.51
CA LEU A 104 15.92 20.24 -5.71
C LEU A 104 17.28 20.82 -5.30
N LEU A 105 18.28 19.95 -5.17
CA LEU A 105 19.63 20.30 -4.75
C LEU A 105 20.63 20.32 -5.91
N ASP A 106 21.48 21.34 -5.97
CA ASP A 106 22.66 21.32 -6.85
C ASP A 106 23.79 20.44 -6.27
N ASP A 107 24.90 20.31 -7.01
CA ASP A 107 26.02 19.44 -6.62
C ASP A 107 26.78 19.94 -5.37
N GLU A 108 26.64 21.21 -5.01
CA GLU A 108 27.19 21.80 -3.77
C GLU A 108 26.21 21.67 -2.58
N GLY A 109 24.99 21.18 -2.85
CA GLY A 109 23.94 20.96 -1.85
C GLY A 109 23.09 22.20 -1.57
N HIS A 110 23.13 23.24 -2.41
CA HIS A 110 22.22 24.37 -2.27
C HIS A 110 20.81 23.97 -2.69
N TYR A 111 19.83 24.39 -1.90
CA TYR A 111 18.42 24.17 -2.17
C TYR A 111 17.86 25.23 -3.12
N HIS A 112 17.15 24.80 -4.16
CA HIS A 112 16.51 25.68 -5.15
C HIS A 112 14.98 25.52 -5.21
N GLY A 113 14.44 24.41 -4.70
CA GLY A 113 13.01 24.17 -4.63
C GLY A 113 12.64 22.72 -4.37
N ASP A 114 11.43 22.32 -4.76
CA ASP A 114 10.86 21.01 -4.46
C ASP A 114 10.38 20.28 -5.71
N GLY A 115 10.56 18.97 -5.73
CA GLY A 115 9.99 18.06 -6.70
C GLY A 115 9.04 17.04 -6.06
N ARG A 116 8.08 16.58 -6.84
CA ARG A 116 7.13 15.55 -6.42
C ARG A 116 6.72 14.66 -7.58
N GLN A 117 6.58 13.38 -7.30
CA GLN A 117 6.01 12.38 -8.20
C GLN A 117 4.91 11.60 -7.47
N ASP A 118 3.73 11.50 -8.08
CA ASP A 118 2.68 10.54 -7.69
C ASP A 118 2.68 9.42 -8.75
N ILE A 119 2.90 8.19 -8.30
CA ILE A 119 3.13 7.00 -9.14
C ILE A 119 2.05 5.96 -8.87
N TRP A 120 1.39 5.50 -9.93
CA TRP A 120 0.38 4.44 -9.89
C TRP A 120 0.80 3.27 -10.75
N ILE A 121 0.80 2.06 -10.19
CA ILE A 121 1.26 0.83 -10.87
C ILE A 121 0.09 -0.15 -10.99
N TYR A 122 -0.13 -0.67 -12.19
CA TYR A 122 -1.22 -1.59 -12.49
C TYR A 122 -0.76 -2.99 -12.91
N PRO A 123 -1.53 -4.06 -12.61
CA PRO A 123 -1.16 -5.44 -12.92
C PRO A 123 -0.85 -5.71 -14.40
N GLU A 124 -1.50 -5.00 -15.31
CA GLU A 124 -1.30 -5.12 -16.75
C GLU A 124 0.03 -4.53 -17.24
N GLY A 125 0.82 -3.88 -16.38
CA GLY A 125 2.13 -3.32 -16.72
C GLY A 125 2.09 -1.86 -17.19
N ASP A 126 1.03 -1.14 -16.84
CA ASP A 126 0.96 0.32 -16.98
C ASP A 126 1.39 1.00 -15.69
N LEU A 127 2.13 2.09 -15.84
CA LEU A 127 2.60 2.92 -14.76
C LEU A 127 2.31 4.38 -15.10
N HIS A 128 1.52 5.06 -14.28
CA HIS A 128 1.24 6.50 -14.41
C HIS A 128 2.17 7.26 -13.48
N VAL A 129 2.90 8.25 -14.02
CA VAL A 129 3.76 9.15 -13.27
C VAL A 129 3.28 10.57 -13.48
N THR A 130 2.70 11.16 -12.44
CA THR A 130 2.45 12.60 -12.43
C THR A 130 3.64 13.27 -11.76
N THR A 131 4.37 14.11 -12.49
CA THR A 131 5.53 14.84 -11.97
C THR A 131 5.16 16.31 -11.79
N SER A 132 5.63 16.92 -10.70
CA SER A 132 5.58 18.36 -10.45
C SER A 132 6.92 18.85 -9.93
N ILE A 133 7.43 19.93 -10.50
CA ILE A 133 8.68 20.61 -10.10
C ILE A 133 8.32 22.06 -9.77
N GLN A 134 8.75 22.56 -8.62
CA GLN A 134 8.59 23.94 -8.19
C GLN A 134 9.94 24.52 -7.78
N VAL A 135 10.43 25.50 -8.53
CA VAL A 135 11.63 26.27 -8.14
C VAL A 135 11.17 27.46 -7.29
N VAL A 136 11.43 27.42 -5.97
CA VAL A 136 10.81 28.37 -5.02
C VAL A 136 11.79 29.33 -4.37
N ASP A 137 13.10 29.03 -4.33
CA ASP A 137 14.08 29.95 -3.75
C ASP A 137 14.50 31.07 -4.72
N ARG A 138 13.66 32.10 -4.81
CA ARG A 138 13.92 33.27 -5.68
C ARG A 138 15.21 34.04 -5.39
N ARG A 139 15.88 33.79 -4.26
CA ARG A 139 17.21 34.36 -3.98
C ARG A 139 18.33 33.39 -4.36
N GLY A 140 18.05 32.10 -4.29
CA GLY A 140 18.92 30.99 -4.65
C GLY A 140 19.17 30.84 -6.15
N HIS A 141 18.29 31.39 -7.00
CA HIS A 141 18.45 31.28 -8.45
C HIS A 141 18.19 32.59 -9.23
N GLY A 142 18.87 32.69 -10.38
CA GLY A 142 18.56 33.58 -11.49
C GLY A 142 17.63 32.90 -12.51
N PRO A 143 17.79 33.15 -13.82
CA PRO A 143 16.94 32.54 -14.85
C PRO A 143 16.93 31.01 -14.81
N ILE A 144 15.73 30.42 -14.97
CA ILE A 144 15.56 29.00 -15.26
C ILE A 144 15.81 28.79 -16.76
N GLN A 145 16.65 27.81 -17.10
CA GLN A 145 17.14 27.57 -18.45
C GLN A 145 16.52 26.31 -19.06
N ASP A 146 16.49 25.21 -18.32
CA ASP A 146 15.91 23.94 -18.76
C ASP A 146 15.11 23.31 -17.62
N VAL A 147 13.97 22.70 -17.95
CA VAL A 147 13.22 21.84 -17.02
C VAL A 147 12.65 20.68 -17.79
N TYR A 148 13.02 19.46 -17.39
CA TYR A 148 12.61 18.26 -18.09
C TYR A 148 12.55 17.05 -17.17
N LEU A 149 11.72 16.09 -17.57
CA LEU A 149 11.75 14.72 -17.05
C LEU A 149 12.59 13.88 -18.02
N GLU A 150 13.72 13.38 -17.53
CA GLU A 150 14.63 12.51 -18.27
C GLU A 150 14.18 11.04 -18.10
N ALA A 151 14.09 10.32 -19.22
CA ALA A 151 13.83 8.89 -19.26
C ALA A 151 15.05 8.17 -19.89
N LEU A 152 15.75 7.39 -19.08
CA LEU A 152 16.92 6.62 -19.48
C LEU A 152 16.50 5.17 -19.72
N GLY A 153 16.59 4.70 -20.97
CA GLY A 153 16.28 3.32 -21.30
C GLY A 153 17.49 2.39 -21.25
N ASP A 154 17.21 1.10 -21.10
CA ASP A 154 18.21 0.04 -21.12
C ASP A 154 19.09 0.10 -22.40
N PRO A 155 20.42 -0.05 -22.31
CA PRO A 155 21.32 -0.06 -23.47
C PRO A 155 21.02 -1.15 -24.52
N SER A 156 20.25 -2.17 -24.16
CA SER A 156 19.78 -3.21 -25.09
C SER A 156 18.68 -2.73 -26.02
N PHE A 157 18.02 -1.59 -25.75
CA PHE A 157 17.11 -0.98 -26.72
C PHE A 157 17.90 -0.38 -27.89
N THR A 158 17.71 -0.95 -29.07
CA THR A 158 18.44 -0.57 -30.29
C THR A 158 17.59 0.26 -31.25
N GLN A 159 16.32 0.53 -30.92
CA GLN A 159 15.42 1.31 -31.75
C GLN A 159 14.65 2.31 -30.90
N LEU A 160 14.61 3.55 -31.38
CA LEU A 160 13.83 4.65 -30.83
C LEU A 160 12.89 5.18 -31.91
N ARG A 161 11.61 5.36 -31.60
CA ARG A 161 10.60 5.92 -32.52
C ARG A 161 9.78 7.00 -31.84
N ALA A 162 9.61 8.13 -32.51
CA ALA A 162 8.73 9.21 -32.08
C ALA A 162 8.09 9.87 -33.31
N GLY A 163 6.76 9.84 -33.39
CA GLY A 163 6.05 10.21 -34.61
C GLY A 163 6.46 9.32 -35.80
N ASP A 164 6.58 9.95 -36.97
CA ASP A 164 7.05 9.29 -38.20
C ASP A 164 8.58 9.05 -38.23
N GLN A 165 9.31 9.44 -37.19
CA GLN A 165 10.77 9.34 -37.13
C GLN A 165 11.22 8.11 -36.35
N THR A 166 12.23 7.40 -36.87
CA THR A 166 12.81 6.20 -36.24
C THR A 166 14.34 6.23 -36.35
N VAL A 167 15.01 5.92 -35.24
CA VAL A 167 16.47 5.80 -35.12
C VAL A 167 16.81 4.36 -34.72
N THR A 168 17.80 3.73 -35.36
CA THR A 168 18.16 2.31 -35.18
C THR A 168 19.64 2.06 -34.84
N ASP A 169 20.45 3.11 -34.67
CA ASP A 169 21.87 3.00 -34.31
C ASP A 169 22.26 4.16 -33.38
N THR A 170 22.71 5.29 -33.95
CA THR A 170 23.02 6.51 -33.21
C THR A 170 22.36 7.67 -33.92
N GLY A 171 21.66 8.50 -33.18
CA GLY A 171 20.92 9.62 -33.74
C GLY A 171 20.08 10.31 -32.69
N GLU A 172 19.48 11.41 -33.09
CA GLU A 172 18.65 12.26 -32.24
C GLU A 172 17.39 12.68 -33.01
N ILE A 173 16.28 12.75 -32.29
CA ILE A 173 15.00 13.26 -32.72
C ILE A 173 14.65 14.41 -31.77
N SER A 174 14.26 15.55 -32.32
CA SER A 174 13.69 16.65 -31.55
C SER A 174 12.36 17.03 -32.17
N LEU A 175 11.29 16.98 -31.37
CA LEU A 175 9.93 17.24 -31.81
C LEU A 175 9.20 18.08 -30.77
N PRO A 176 8.50 19.15 -31.16
CA PRO A 176 7.63 19.86 -30.23
C PRO A 176 6.36 19.03 -29.92
N PHE A 177 5.74 19.29 -28.78
CA PHE A 177 4.47 18.68 -28.41
C PHE A 177 3.29 19.20 -29.28
N GLY A 178 2.12 18.57 -29.15
CA GLY A 178 0.89 18.97 -29.86
C GLY A 178 0.82 18.44 -31.29
N GLU A 179 0.46 19.29 -32.26
CA GLU A 179 0.10 18.88 -33.64
C GLU A 179 1.24 18.19 -34.41
N LEU A 180 2.49 18.46 -34.04
CA LEU A 180 3.68 17.87 -34.65
C LEU A 180 4.06 16.52 -34.03
N LEU A 181 3.42 16.13 -32.92
CA LEU A 181 3.52 14.81 -32.33
C LEU A 181 2.13 14.33 -31.89
N PRO A 182 1.20 14.15 -32.85
CA PRO A 182 -0.22 13.90 -32.55
C PRO A 182 -0.45 12.54 -31.88
N GLU A 183 0.46 11.59 -32.09
CA GLU A 183 0.45 10.25 -31.51
C GLU A 183 0.75 10.25 -30.00
N LYS A 184 1.35 11.34 -29.49
CA LYS A 184 1.70 11.54 -28.07
C LYS A 184 2.38 10.33 -27.44
N THR A 185 3.28 9.72 -28.19
CA THR A 185 3.94 8.46 -27.81
C THR A 185 5.38 8.44 -28.33
N VAL A 186 6.29 7.93 -27.51
CA VAL A 186 7.66 7.53 -27.87
C VAL A 186 7.82 6.06 -27.56
N PHE A 187 8.42 5.30 -28.48
CA PHE A 187 8.73 3.89 -28.30
C PHE A 187 10.24 3.68 -28.21
N LEU A 188 10.66 2.90 -27.21
CA LEU A 188 12.00 2.34 -27.07
C LEU A 188 11.89 0.83 -27.24
N SER A 189 12.67 0.21 -28.11
CA SER A 189 12.49 -1.21 -28.43
C SER A 189 13.75 -1.92 -28.86
N ASN A 190 13.70 -3.24 -28.74
CA ASN A 190 14.64 -4.19 -29.33
C ASN A 190 13.85 -5.35 -29.95
N SER A 191 14.50 -6.47 -30.26
CA SER A 191 13.84 -7.62 -30.87
C SER A 191 12.91 -8.41 -29.94
N GLU A 192 12.98 -8.19 -28.62
CA GLU A 192 12.30 -8.99 -27.60
C GLU A 192 11.22 -8.20 -26.85
N GLU A 193 11.35 -6.88 -26.78
CA GLU A 193 10.51 -6.02 -25.96
C GLU A 193 10.42 -4.59 -26.45
N VAL A 194 9.40 -3.89 -25.93
CA VAL A 194 9.12 -2.49 -26.18
C VAL A 194 8.65 -1.78 -24.90
N VAL A 195 9.11 -0.56 -24.73
CA VAL A 195 8.61 0.42 -23.77
C VAL A 195 7.90 1.53 -24.54
N ALA A 196 6.66 1.84 -24.17
CA ALA A 196 5.96 3.03 -24.64
C ALA A 196 5.94 4.10 -23.54
N LEU A 197 6.29 5.32 -23.91
CA LEU A 197 6.17 6.54 -23.10
C LEU A 197 5.13 7.43 -23.75
N TYR A 198 3.98 7.65 -23.12
CA TYR A 198 2.86 8.35 -23.75
C TYR A 198 2.07 9.22 -22.77
N TRP A 199 1.33 10.19 -23.30
CA TRP A 199 0.53 11.12 -22.51
C TRP A 199 -0.77 11.48 -23.22
N ALA A 200 -1.74 11.99 -22.46
CA ALA A 200 -3.03 12.44 -23.01
C ALA A 200 -3.07 13.96 -23.22
N ARG A 201 -2.58 14.74 -22.25
CA ARG A 201 -2.69 16.21 -22.22
C ARG A 201 -1.38 16.92 -22.55
N ASP A 202 -1.42 17.79 -23.55
CA ASP A 202 -0.33 18.76 -23.80
C ASP A 202 -0.49 20.01 -22.93
N GLN A 203 -1.73 20.46 -22.70
CA GLN A 203 -2.04 21.63 -21.88
C GLN A 203 -3.45 21.55 -21.28
N GLY A 204 -3.67 22.26 -20.18
CA GLY A 204 -5.00 22.53 -19.66
C GLY A 204 -5.02 22.81 -18.17
N HIS A 205 -6.20 23.20 -17.69
CA HIS A 205 -6.45 23.35 -16.27
C HIS A 205 -7.27 22.15 -15.77
N VAL A 206 -6.81 21.47 -14.72
CA VAL A 206 -7.41 20.22 -14.22
C VAL A 206 -8.20 20.37 -12.93
N TRP A 207 -8.31 21.58 -12.38
CA TRP A 207 -9.00 21.81 -11.11
C TRP A 207 -10.45 21.35 -11.11
N GLU A 208 -11.19 21.65 -12.18
CA GLU A 208 -12.59 21.24 -12.33
C GLU A 208 -12.74 19.72 -12.49
N VAL A 209 -11.69 19.03 -12.97
CA VAL A 209 -11.63 17.57 -13.02
C VAL A 209 -11.41 17.00 -11.62
N GLY A 210 -10.65 17.70 -10.77
CA GLY A 210 -10.31 17.30 -9.41
C GLY A 210 -11.38 17.55 -8.35
N SER A 211 -12.08 18.68 -8.43
CA SER A 211 -13.01 19.12 -7.39
C SER A 211 -14.44 18.59 -7.61
N ASP A 212 -15.00 17.87 -6.64
CA ASP A 212 -16.45 17.63 -6.55
C ASP A 212 -16.98 18.43 -5.36
N HIS A 213 -17.71 19.50 -5.68
CA HIS A 213 -18.37 20.34 -4.69
C HIS A 213 -19.83 19.93 -4.56
N GLY A 214 -20.15 19.29 -3.43
CA GLY A 214 -21.51 18.88 -3.13
C GLY A 214 -22.44 20.09 -2.94
N PRO A 215 -23.76 19.93 -3.14
CA PRO A 215 -24.72 21.03 -3.00
C PRO A 215 -24.95 21.46 -1.53
N LEU A 216 -24.43 20.71 -0.56
CA LEU A 216 -24.65 20.95 0.87
C LEU A 216 -23.31 21.11 1.62
N PRO A 217 -23.25 21.97 2.66
CA PRO A 217 -22.11 22.06 3.55
C PRO A 217 -21.76 20.73 4.26
N PRO A 218 -20.46 20.45 4.46
CA PRO A 218 -19.34 21.21 3.92
C PRO A 218 -19.32 21.10 2.39
N PHE A 219 -19.27 22.21 1.66
CA PHE A 219 -19.36 22.18 0.17
C PHE A 219 -18.22 21.37 -0.45
N TYR A 220 -17.12 21.24 0.28
CA TYR A 220 -15.94 20.44 -0.03
C TYR A 220 -16.07 18.95 0.41
N ALA A 221 -17.28 18.49 0.71
CA ALA A 221 -17.55 17.16 1.26
C ALA A 221 -17.46 16.02 0.25
N SER A 222 -17.17 16.22 -1.03
CA SER A 222 -17.26 15.09 -1.98
C SER A 222 -15.86 14.60 -2.37
N HIS A 223 -15.08 15.46 -3.02
CA HIS A 223 -13.72 15.15 -3.44
C HIS A 223 -12.95 16.46 -3.60
N TRP A 224 -11.83 16.61 -2.89
CA TRP A 224 -10.95 17.76 -3.05
C TRP A 224 -9.98 17.49 -4.22
N PRO A 225 -9.46 18.52 -4.94
CA PRO A 225 -8.40 18.29 -5.92
C PRO A 225 -7.25 17.52 -5.27
N THR A 226 -6.65 16.59 -6.02
CA THR A 226 -5.51 15.80 -5.53
C THR A 226 -4.39 16.74 -5.11
N GLY A 227 -3.51 16.30 -4.22
CA GLY A 227 -2.36 17.08 -3.79
C GLY A 227 -1.50 17.53 -4.99
N MET A 228 -1.47 16.75 -6.08
CA MET A 228 -0.79 17.11 -7.32
C MET A 228 -1.47 18.29 -8.00
N GLN A 229 -2.79 18.25 -8.15
CA GLN A 229 -3.55 19.34 -8.77
C GLN A 229 -3.43 20.65 -7.96
N GLN A 230 -3.37 20.54 -6.63
CA GLN A 230 -3.14 21.70 -5.75
C GLN A 230 -1.74 22.28 -5.93
N TRP A 231 -0.70 21.44 -5.97
CA TRP A 231 0.68 21.85 -6.23
C TRP A 231 0.85 22.45 -7.63
N ALA A 232 0.23 21.85 -8.64
CA ALA A 232 0.21 22.35 -10.01
C ALA A 232 -0.61 23.66 -10.15
N ARG A 233 -1.32 24.11 -9.10
CA ARG A 233 -2.30 25.21 -9.16
C ARG A 233 -3.32 25.01 -10.30
N GLY A 234 -3.65 23.76 -10.56
CA GLY A 234 -4.48 23.32 -11.68
C GLY A 234 -3.81 23.33 -13.05
N GLY A 235 -2.64 23.96 -13.25
CA GLY A 235 -1.95 24.02 -14.53
C GLY A 235 -1.13 22.76 -14.80
N MET A 236 -1.63 21.88 -15.67
CA MET A 236 -0.96 20.62 -16.01
C MET A 236 -0.84 20.41 -17.52
N GLY A 237 0.30 19.89 -17.94
CA GLY A 237 0.60 19.56 -19.33
C GLY A 237 2.04 19.91 -19.71
N TRP A 238 2.49 19.31 -20.80
CA TRP A 238 3.84 19.44 -21.30
C TRP A 238 4.14 20.78 -21.99
N THR A 239 3.13 21.47 -22.55
CA THR A 239 3.30 22.75 -23.27
C THR A 239 3.06 23.98 -22.39
N CYS A 240 3.14 23.85 -21.06
CA CYS A 240 2.83 24.95 -20.14
C CYS A 240 3.76 26.18 -20.26
N ARG A 241 4.88 26.08 -21.01
CA ARG A 241 5.85 27.17 -21.24
C ARG A 241 6.10 27.54 -22.71
N GLY A 242 5.17 27.20 -23.60
CA GLY A 242 5.18 27.70 -24.98
C GLY A 242 6.12 26.93 -25.93
N GLU A 243 6.71 27.63 -26.89
CA GLU A 243 7.31 27.03 -28.10
C GLU A 243 8.59 26.22 -27.86
N SER A 244 9.28 26.38 -26.73
CA SER A 244 10.46 25.60 -26.39
C SER A 244 10.15 24.25 -25.73
N ALA A 245 8.88 23.98 -25.43
CA ALA A 245 8.46 22.69 -24.92
C ALA A 245 8.47 21.63 -26.02
N GLY A 246 9.01 20.45 -25.71
CA GLY A 246 9.10 19.36 -26.66
C GLY A 246 9.82 18.15 -26.10
N ILE A 247 9.95 17.13 -26.95
CA ILE A 247 10.78 15.97 -26.67
C ILE A 247 12.15 16.11 -27.33
N SER A 248 13.19 15.67 -26.64
CA SER A 248 14.51 15.39 -27.22
C SER A 248 14.81 13.93 -26.96
N ALA A 249 14.99 13.15 -28.00
CA ALA A 249 15.12 11.70 -27.90
C ALA A 249 16.36 11.27 -28.66
N SER A 250 17.31 10.63 -28.00
CA SER A 250 18.56 10.19 -28.61
C SER A 250 18.79 8.71 -28.39
N LEU A 251 19.49 8.08 -29.33
CA LEU A 251 20.01 6.73 -29.20
C LEU A 251 21.53 6.78 -29.27
N SER A 252 22.20 6.17 -28.30
CA SER A 252 23.66 6.14 -28.20
C SER A 252 24.15 4.76 -27.75
N ALA A 253 25.48 4.59 -27.67
CA ALA A 253 26.09 3.38 -27.11
C ALA A 253 25.71 3.11 -25.64
N ASN A 254 25.26 4.13 -24.91
CA ASN A 254 24.81 4.02 -23.52
C ASN A 254 23.31 3.73 -23.41
N GLY A 255 22.61 3.51 -24.53
CA GLY A 255 21.17 3.34 -24.60
C GLY A 255 20.41 4.59 -25.06
N PRO A 256 19.08 4.49 -25.13
CA PRO A 256 18.23 5.62 -25.46
C PRO A 256 18.02 6.55 -24.27
N THR A 257 17.97 7.85 -24.55
CA THR A 257 17.56 8.90 -23.61
C THR A 257 16.40 9.67 -24.22
N VAL A 258 15.35 9.94 -23.44
CA VAL A 258 14.21 10.76 -23.85
C VAL A 258 13.94 11.83 -22.79
N ASP A 259 14.12 13.09 -23.18
CA ASP A 259 13.87 14.25 -22.34
C ASP A 259 12.51 14.85 -22.71
N PHE A 260 11.57 14.81 -21.77
CA PHE A 260 10.29 15.49 -21.88
C PHE A 260 10.44 16.89 -21.29
N SER A 261 10.74 17.87 -22.15
CA SER A 261 11.08 19.24 -21.73
C SER A 261 9.84 20.12 -21.65
N TRP A 262 9.54 20.66 -20.46
CA TRP A 262 8.65 21.81 -20.36
C TRP A 262 9.34 23.09 -20.83
N LEU A 263 10.65 23.20 -20.58
CA LEU A 263 11.49 24.34 -20.99
C LEU A 263 12.82 23.82 -21.50
N ARG A 264 13.27 24.34 -22.65
CA ARG A 264 14.58 24.03 -23.26
C ARG A 264 15.27 25.30 -23.75
N GLU A 265 16.55 25.44 -23.43
CA GLU A 265 17.41 26.55 -23.84
C GLU A 265 16.76 27.93 -23.59
N GLY A 266 15.98 28.02 -22.51
CA GLY A 266 15.26 29.21 -22.11
C GLY A 266 16.09 30.16 -21.24
N ALA A 267 15.44 31.26 -20.87
CA ALA A 267 15.92 32.17 -19.83
C ALA A 267 14.69 32.78 -19.13
N VAL A 268 13.98 31.96 -18.38
CA VAL A 268 12.75 32.36 -17.68
C VAL A 268 13.12 33.05 -16.37
N GLU A 269 12.88 34.35 -16.31
CA GLU A 269 12.92 35.14 -15.08
C GLU A 269 11.63 34.90 -14.27
N VAL A 270 11.75 34.42 -13.04
CA VAL A 270 10.60 34.04 -12.21
C VAL A 270 9.96 35.28 -11.59
N ALA A 271 8.83 35.73 -12.15
CA ALA A 271 8.04 36.82 -11.57
C ALA A 271 7.02 36.32 -10.53
N SER A 272 6.47 35.13 -10.76
CA SER A 272 5.44 34.48 -9.94
C SER A 272 5.76 33.01 -9.68
N GLU A 273 5.16 32.40 -8.67
CA GLU A 273 5.28 30.94 -8.40
C GLU A 273 4.79 30.12 -9.62
N ALA A 274 3.79 30.66 -10.32
CA ALA A 274 3.27 30.08 -11.55
C ALA A 274 4.26 30.17 -12.72
N ASP A 275 5.39 30.89 -12.64
CA ASP A 275 6.48 30.87 -13.63
C ASP A 275 7.49 29.75 -13.37
N ALA A 276 7.49 29.23 -12.14
CA ALA A 276 8.48 28.28 -11.64
C ALA A 276 7.90 26.88 -11.34
N THR A 277 6.63 26.66 -11.68
CA THR A 277 5.92 25.39 -11.49
C THR A 277 5.77 24.65 -12.83
N PHE A 278 6.13 23.37 -12.88
CA PHE A 278 6.08 22.54 -14.08
C PHE A 278 5.47 21.20 -13.72
N SER A 279 4.33 20.86 -14.32
CA SER A 279 3.59 19.65 -13.93
C SER A 279 2.99 18.96 -15.15
N ALA A 280 3.15 17.63 -15.25
CA ALA A 280 2.54 16.83 -16.31
C ALA A 280 2.48 15.36 -15.91
N THR A 281 1.64 14.60 -16.62
CA THR A 281 1.51 13.15 -16.47
C THR A 281 2.16 12.45 -17.65
N LEU A 282 2.99 11.45 -17.35
CA LEU A 282 3.55 10.48 -18.28
C LEU A 282 3.00 9.09 -17.92
N VAL A 283 2.65 8.30 -18.93
CA VAL A 283 2.34 6.88 -18.77
C VAL A 283 3.45 6.06 -19.41
N VAL A 284 3.90 5.04 -18.68
CA VAL A 284 4.91 4.09 -19.11
C VAL A 284 4.26 2.72 -19.18
N SER A 285 4.42 2.03 -20.32
CA SER A 285 3.96 0.65 -20.47
C SER A 285 5.04 -0.23 -21.06
N LEU A 286 5.19 -1.43 -20.49
CA LEU A 286 6.09 -2.47 -20.98
C LEU A 286 5.29 -3.56 -21.70
N GLY A 287 5.80 -4.04 -22.84
CA GLY A 287 5.21 -5.11 -23.62
C GLY A 287 6.24 -5.82 -24.51
N LYS A 288 5.82 -6.86 -25.22
CA LYS A 288 6.70 -7.55 -26.17
C LYS A 288 6.72 -6.87 -27.53
N PHE A 289 5.56 -6.37 -27.95
CA PHE A 289 5.38 -5.74 -29.26
C PHE A 289 4.52 -4.48 -29.16
N ALA A 290 4.73 -3.52 -30.06
CA ALA A 290 4.02 -2.24 -30.03
C ALA A 290 2.49 -2.42 -30.21
N GLU A 291 2.07 -3.45 -30.96
CA GLU A 291 0.68 -3.81 -31.16
C GLU A 291 -0.02 -4.23 -29.86
N GLU A 292 0.70 -4.82 -28.91
CA GLU A 292 0.16 -5.17 -27.58
C GLU A 292 -0.09 -3.92 -26.72
N LEU A 293 0.66 -2.85 -26.96
CA LEU A 293 0.55 -1.59 -26.22
C LEU A 293 -0.51 -0.64 -26.80
N ALA A 294 -0.89 -0.81 -28.07
CA ALA A 294 -1.86 0.06 -28.73
C ALA A 294 -3.21 0.20 -28.00
N PRO A 295 -3.83 -0.87 -27.45
CA PRO A 295 -5.05 -0.74 -26.64
C PRO A 295 -4.85 0.08 -25.36
N ARG A 296 -3.67 0.00 -24.72
CA ARG A 296 -3.35 0.71 -23.47
C ARG A 296 -3.12 2.20 -23.73
N ILE A 297 -2.37 2.52 -24.79
CA ILE A 297 -2.18 3.89 -25.26
C ILE A 297 -3.53 4.53 -25.60
N THR A 298 -4.38 3.81 -26.34
CA THR A 298 -5.71 4.30 -26.73
C THR A 298 -6.62 4.50 -25.52
N ALA A 299 -6.55 3.63 -24.50
CA ALA A 299 -7.35 3.76 -23.29
C ALA A 299 -7.09 5.08 -22.55
N VAL A 300 -5.83 5.54 -22.54
CA VAL A 300 -5.43 6.79 -21.90
C VAL A 300 -5.74 8.01 -22.78
N GLN A 301 -5.45 7.94 -24.07
CA GLN A 301 -5.60 9.07 -24.99
C GLN A 301 -7.05 9.30 -25.43
N GLN A 302 -7.88 8.26 -25.44
CA GLN A 302 -9.27 8.29 -25.91
C GLN A 302 -10.16 7.46 -24.96
N PRO A 303 -10.41 7.96 -23.73
CA PRO A 303 -11.26 7.27 -22.76
C PRO A 303 -12.70 7.11 -23.28
N LEU A 304 -13.33 5.96 -22.98
CA LEU A 304 -14.68 5.63 -23.41
C LEU A 304 -15.69 6.01 -22.32
N PRO A 305 -16.69 6.85 -22.59
CA PRO A 305 -17.68 7.22 -21.57
C PRO A 305 -18.59 6.03 -21.23
N PRO A 306 -18.76 5.68 -19.95
CA PRO A 306 -19.72 4.66 -19.53
C PRO A 306 -21.13 5.22 -19.37
N GLN A 307 -22.11 4.32 -19.27
CA GLN A 307 -23.42 4.60 -18.71
C GLN A 307 -23.44 4.17 -17.24
N VAL A 308 -24.06 4.96 -16.37
CA VAL A 308 -24.11 4.70 -14.92
C VAL A 308 -25.55 4.71 -14.43
N SER A 309 -25.93 3.69 -13.67
CA SER A 309 -27.16 3.60 -12.90
C SER A 309 -26.84 3.50 -11.41
N GLY A 310 -27.63 4.19 -10.57
CA GLY A 310 -27.37 4.29 -9.12
C GLY A 310 -26.23 5.24 -8.74
N GLY A 311 -25.63 5.96 -9.68
CA GLY A 311 -24.51 6.87 -9.41
C GLY A 311 -24.36 7.92 -10.51
N THR A 312 -23.26 8.67 -10.49
CA THR A 312 -22.95 9.69 -11.50
C THR A 312 -21.54 9.48 -12.02
N PHE A 313 -21.40 9.26 -13.33
CA PHE A 313 -20.09 9.34 -13.97
C PHE A 313 -19.59 10.79 -13.92
N ARG A 314 -18.41 10.98 -13.32
CA ARG A 314 -17.83 12.31 -13.15
C ARG A 314 -16.85 12.62 -14.27
N CYS A 315 -15.75 11.86 -14.33
CA CYS A 315 -14.67 12.11 -15.26
C CYS A 315 -13.78 10.87 -15.43
N TYR A 316 -12.86 10.97 -16.38
CA TYR A 316 -11.68 10.11 -16.46
C TYR A 316 -10.47 10.93 -16.01
N THR A 317 -9.69 10.42 -15.07
CA THR A 317 -8.48 11.05 -14.53
C THR A 317 -7.25 10.45 -15.18
N GLU A 318 -6.45 11.27 -15.86
CA GLU A 318 -5.22 10.80 -16.52
C GLU A 318 -4.08 10.50 -15.55
N GLU A 319 -4.10 11.15 -14.38
CA GLU A 319 -3.08 11.02 -13.31
C GLU A 319 -2.92 9.59 -12.83
N ASP A 320 -4.01 8.83 -12.78
CA ASP A 320 -4.04 7.43 -12.37
C ASP A 320 -4.78 6.52 -13.36
N GLY A 321 -5.36 7.06 -14.43
CA GLY A 321 -6.06 6.31 -15.47
C GLY A 321 -7.40 5.72 -15.04
N THR A 322 -8.11 6.36 -14.11
CA THR A 322 -9.38 5.84 -13.57
C THR A 322 -10.61 6.58 -14.07
N TYR A 323 -11.71 5.85 -14.18
CA TYR A 323 -13.05 6.39 -14.38
C TYR A 323 -13.67 6.61 -13.00
N GLU A 324 -13.95 7.87 -12.67
CA GLU A 324 -14.54 8.23 -11.39
C GLU A 324 -16.07 8.20 -11.47
N VAL A 325 -16.68 7.40 -10.59
CA VAL A 325 -18.13 7.33 -10.43
C VAL A 325 -18.47 7.68 -9.00
N GLY A 326 -19.24 8.76 -8.83
CA GLY A 326 -19.74 9.18 -7.52
C GLY A 326 -21.00 8.41 -7.14
N GLN A 327 -21.11 8.09 -5.85
CA GLN A 327 -22.32 7.50 -5.27
C GLN A 327 -23.56 8.38 -5.43
N GLY A 328 -24.68 7.72 -5.73
CA GLY A 328 -26.02 8.28 -5.68
C GLY A 328 -26.97 7.40 -4.87
N ASP A 329 -27.01 6.11 -5.18
CA ASP A 329 -27.72 5.06 -4.45
C ASP A 329 -26.78 4.46 -3.39
N PRO A 330 -27.15 4.49 -2.09
CA PRO A 330 -26.32 3.96 -1.02
C PRO A 330 -26.22 2.43 -1.02
N THR A 331 -27.03 1.72 -1.82
CA THR A 331 -27.04 0.25 -1.89
C THR A 331 -26.11 -0.32 -2.95
N GLY A 332 -25.68 0.47 -3.94
CA GLY A 332 -24.84 -0.03 -5.01
C GLY A 332 -24.95 0.76 -6.31
N ILE A 333 -24.18 0.33 -7.32
CA ILE A 333 -24.16 0.93 -8.66
C ILE A 333 -24.08 -0.13 -9.75
N THR A 334 -24.43 0.28 -10.98
CA THR A 334 -24.13 -0.45 -12.20
C THR A 334 -23.50 0.49 -13.21
N VAL A 335 -22.35 0.09 -13.75
CA VAL A 335 -21.58 0.82 -14.77
C VAL A 335 -21.51 -0.05 -16.02
N THR A 336 -21.98 0.46 -17.15
CA THR A 336 -22.01 -0.28 -18.41
C THR A 336 -21.14 0.44 -19.42
N PHE A 337 -20.09 -0.23 -19.88
CA PHE A 337 -19.26 0.24 -20.98
C PHE A 337 -19.78 -0.33 -22.30
N PRO A 338 -19.73 0.44 -23.41
CA PRO A 338 -20.08 -0.10 -24.73
C PRO A 338 -19.06 -1.18 -25.17
N PRO A 339 -19.41 -2.01 -26.18
CA PRO A 339 -18.43 -2.90 -26.81
C PRO A 339 -17.21 -2.12 -27.30
N ASP A 340 -16.02 -2.67 -27.11
CA ASP A 340 -14.76 -2.06 -27.52
C ASP A 340 -13.92 -3.04 -28.34
N PRO A 341 -13.77 -2.82 -29.66
CA PRO A 341 -12.99 -3.72 -30.54
C PRO A 341 -11.53 -3.91 -30.11
N LEU A 342 -10.98 -2.99 -29.33
CA LEU A 342 -9.62 -3.08 -28.78
C LEU A 342 -9.55 -3.95 -27.53
N SER A 343 -10.70 -4.31 -26.95
CA SER A 343 -10.82 -5.05 -25.69
C SER A 343 -9.96 -4.44 -24.58
N ARG A 344 -9.99 -3.09 -24.45
CA ARG A 344 -9.17 -2.35 -23.50
C ARG A 344 -9.55 -2.69 -22.06
N THR A 345 -8.61 -2.49 -21.15
CA THR A 345 -8.88 -2.53 -19.70
C THR A 345 -9.36 -1.16 -19.25
N VAL A 346 -10.46 -1.10 -18.53
CA VAL A 346 -10.95 0.09 -17.83
C VAL A 346 -10.79 -0.08 -16.34
N ARG A 347 -10.44 1.01 -15.64
CA ARG A 347 -10.23 1.05 -14.20
C ARG A 347 -11.29 1.95 -13.57
N LEU A 348 -12.12 1.41 -12.70
CA LEU A 348 -13.21 2.11 -12.06
C LEU A 348 -12.82 2.50 -10.63
N ARG A 349 -13.04 3.76 -10.28
CA ARG A 349 -13.06 4.25 -8.89
C ARG A 349 -14.48 4.66 -8.54
N TYR A 350 -15.16 3.81 -7.77
CA TYR A 350 -16.46 4.13 -7.22
C TYR A 350 -16.28 4.75 -5.83
N PHE A 351 -16.48 6.06 -5.73
CA PHE A 351 -16.23 6.81 -4.49
C PHE A 351 -17.53 7.25 -3.81
N ARG A 352 -17.51 7.24 -2.48
CA ARG A 352 -18.55 7.76 -1.60
C ARG A 352 -18.33 9.26 -1.40
N ARG A 353 -19.37 10.09 -1.57
CA ARG A 353 -19.28 11.49 -1.11
C ARG A 353 -19.30 11.52 0.41
N LYS A 354 -18.52 12.37 1.07
CA LYS A 354 -18.47 12.44 2.54
C LYS A 354 -19.84 12.77 3.17
N THR A 355 -20.75 13.41 2.43
CA THR A 355 -22.16 13.65 2.85
C THR A 355 -23.03 12.40 2.83
N ASP A 356 -22.65 11.37 2.09
CA ASP A 356 -23.42 10.14 1.95
C ASP A 356 -23.16 9.21 3.14
N PRO A 357 -24.15 8.38 3.54
CA PRO A 357 -23.98 7.48 4.67
C PRO A 357 -22.82 6.51 4.44
N ARG A 358 -22.07 6.28 5.52
CA ARG A 358 -20.99 5.29 5.57
C ARG A 358 -21.54 3.88 5.40
N HIS A 359 -20.77 3.03 4.71
CA HIS A 359 -21.07 1.61 4.62
C HIS A 359 -20.02 0.80 5.38
N ARG A 360 -20.47 0.07 6.40
CA ARG A 360 -19.60 -0.72 7.29
C ARG A 360 -19.78 -2.22 7.12
N GLY A 361 -20.66 -2.63 6.20
CA GLY A 361 -20.92 -4.03 5.88
C GLY A 361 -19.94 -4.56 4.85
N GLY A 362 -20.32 -5.60 4.11
CA GLY A 362 -19.53 -6.15 3.01
C GLY A 362 -19.78 -5.46 1.68
N ILE A 363 -18.81 -5.54 0.78
CA ILE A 363 -18.95 -5.18 -0.63
C ILE A 363 -18.96 -6.46 -1.46
N ALA A 364 -19.82 -6.50 -2.49
CA ALA A 364 -19.76 -7.51 -3.54
C ALA A 364 -19.61 -6.80 -4.88
N ALA A 365 -18.68 -7.28 -5.72
CA ALA A 365 -18.49 -6.75 -7.05
C ALA A 365 -18.55 -7.87 -8.10
N THR A 366 -19.18 -7.58 -9.23
CA THR A 366 -19.25 -8.49 -10.37
C THR A 366 -18.97 -7.78 -11.68
N ILE A 367 -18.42 -8.53 -12.64
CA ILE A 367 -18.26 -8.15 -14.05
C ILE A 367 -19.02 -9.18 -14.87
N ASP A 368 -20.00 -8.74 -15.65
CA ASP A 368 -20.90 -9.60 -16.44
C ASP A 368 -21.52 -10.74 -15.60
N GLY A 369 -21.86 -10.44 -14.34
CA GLY A 369 -22.44 -11.37 -13.38
C GLY A 369 -21.45 -12.33 -12.70
N GLN A 370 -20.17 -12.29 -13.03
CA GLN A 370 -19.12 -13.08 -12.38
C GLN A 370 -18.43 -12.28 -11.27
N SER A 371 -18.11 -12.91 -10.14
CA SER A 371 -17.37 -12.25 -9.06
C SER A 371 -16.04 -11.69 -9.56
N ALA A 372 -15.77 -10.43 -9.20
CA ALA A 372 -14.58 -9.71 -9.62
C ALA A 372 -13.71 -9.34 -8.41
N PRO A 373 -12.37 -9.40 -8.53
CA PRO A 373 -11.49 -8.86 -7.50
C PRO A 373 -11.64 -7.34 -7.41
N PHE A 374 -11.66 -6.82 -6.20
CA PHE A 374 -11.72 -5.39 -5.93
C PHE A 374 -10.80 -5.02 -4.77
N GLN A 375 -10.49 -3.74 -4.69
CA GLN A 375 -9.73 -3.14 -3.61
C GLN A 375 -10.60 -2.08 -2.94
N LEU A 376 -10.63 -2.10 -1.61
CA LEU A 376 -11.31 -1.10 -0.80
C LEU A 376 -10.28 -0.17 -0.20
N LYS A 377 -10.53 1.13 -0.31
CA LYS A 377 -9.69 2.18 0.25
C LYS A 377 -10.53 3.16 1.05
N SER A 378 -9.94 3.69 2.10
CA SER A 378 -10.42 4.88 2.77
C SER A 378 -9.29 5.89 2.91
N GLU A 379 -9.60 7.13 2.53
CA GLU A 379 -8.77 8.32 2.78
C GLU A 379 -9.14 8.95 4.14
N GLY A 380 -10.12 8.39 4.85
CA GLY A 380 -10.69 8.95 6.04
C GLY A 380 -11.45 10.26 5.78
N GLU A 381 -11.55 11.12 6.79
CA GLU A 381 -12.09 12.47 6.61
C GLU A 381 -11.06 13.46 6.04
N LEU A 382 -9.83 13.01 5.74
CA LEU A 382 -8.77 13.88 5.27
C LEU A 382 -9.02 14.36 3.84
N THR A 383 -8.52 15.56 3.57
CA THR A 383 -8.24 16.02 2.21
C THR A 383 -6.79 15.68 1.92
N ASP A 384 -6.45 15.36 0.67
CA ASP A 384 -5.08 15.17 0.18
C ASP A 384 -4.26 16.48 0.21
N ASP A 385 -4.24 17.14 1.37
CA ASP A 385 -3.49 18.34 1.72
C ASP A 385 -2.63 18.01 2.94
N ILE A 386 -1.38 17.67 2.63
CA ILE A 386 -0.36 17.27 3.61
C ILE A 386 -0.01 18.37 4.62
N CYS A 387 -0.42 19.62 4.39
CA CYS A 387 -0.04 20.77 5.20
C CYS A 387 -1.03 21.10 6.32
N VAL A 388 -2.23 20.50 6.36
CA VAL A 388 -3.26 20.88 7.33
C VAL A 388 -3.07 20.12 8.66
N PRO A 389 -2.97 20.82 9.81
CA PRO A 389 -3.03 20.19 11.12
C PRO A 389 -4.48 19.84 11.48
N MET A 390 -4.86 18.57 11.30
CA MET A 390 -6.14 18.06 11.77
C MET A 390 -5.92 17.09 12.95
N GLU A 391 -6.41 17.48 14.14
CA GLU A 391 -6.62 16.55 15.24
C GLU A 391 -7.90 15.77 14.93
N MET A 392 -7.76 14.65 14.24
CA MET A 392 -8.92 13.86 13.83
C MET A 392 -9.42 12.94 14.94
N SER A 393 -10.72 12.66 14.90
CA SER A 393 -11.29 11.55 15.68
C SER A 393 -10.48 10.29 15.39
N HIS A 394 -10.07 9.59 16.45
CA HIS A 394 -9.04 8.56 16.47
C HIS A 394 -9.34 7.27 15.67
N ARG A 395 -10.24 7.29 14.68
CA ARG A 395 -10.85 6.08 14.17
C ARG A 395 -10.90 6.10 12.66
N ASN A 396 -10.29 5.08 12.07
CA ASN A 396 -10.30 4.70 10.66
C ASN A 396 -11.70 4.90 10.07
N ASP A 397 -11.81 5.19 8.78
CA ASP A 397 -13.12 5.18 8.11
C ASP A 397 -13.30 3.85 7.36
N SER A 398 -14.56 3.52 7.10
CA SER A 398 -15.00 2.21 6.66
C SER A 398 -14.63 1.91 5.23
N VAL A 399 -15.31 2.53 4.27
CA VAL A 399 -14.97 2.48 2.85
C VAL A 399 -15.39 3.81 2.22
N ASP A 400 -14.44 4.45 1.56
CA ASP A 400 -14.72 5.60 0.71
C ASP A 400 -14.72 5.16 -0.75
N ASP A 401 -13.75 4.33 -1.14
CA ASP A 401 -13.55 3.94 -2.53
C ASP A 401 -13.61 2.42 -2.72
N VAL A 402 -14.32 2.01 -3.78
CA VAL A 402 -14.24 0.67 -4.37
C VAL A 402 -13.52 0.79 -5.70
N LEU A 403 -12.37 0.13 -5.80
CA LEU A 403 -11.53 0.10 -6.99
C LEU A 403 -11.66 -1.26 -7.69
N LEU A 404 -11.84 -1.22 -9.00
CA LEU A 404 -12.05 -2.39 -9.86
C LEU A 404 -11.37 -2.19 -11.21
N ALA A 405 -10.95 -3.27 -11.86
CA ALA A 405 -10.52 -3.26 -13.25
C ALA A 405 -11.31 -4.30 -14.05
N ALA A 406 -11.73 -3.93 -15.26
CA ALA A 406 -12.48 -4.81 -16.14
C ALA A 406 -11.93 -4.74 -17.57
N ARG A 407 -11.78 -5.90 -18.21
CA ARG A 407 -11.48 -5.96 -19.64
C ARG A 407 -12.77 -5.89 -20.43
N LEU A 408 -12.88 -4.92 -21.33
CA LEU A 408 -14.07 -4.73 -22.14
C LEU A 408 -14.23 -5.83 -23.19
N SER A 409 -15.47 -6.24 -23.42
CA SER A 409 -15.82 -7.16 -24.49
C SER A 409 -15.81 -6.45 -25.86
N PRO A 410 -15.29 -7.10 -26.92
CA PRO A 410 -15.32 -6.52 -28.27
C PRO A 410 -16.72 -6.56 -28.90
N ASP A 411 -17.58 -7.49 -28.47
CA ASP A 411 -18.82 -7.82 -29.18
C ASP A 411 -20.09 -7.46 -28.38
N ALA A 412 -19.96 -7.19 -27.08
CA ALA A 412 -21.08 -6.90 -26.19
C ALA A 412 -20.74 -5.80 -25.19
N PRO A 413 -21.73 -5.08 -24.64
CA PRO A 413 -21.49 -4.20 -23.50
C PRO A 413 -20.94 -5.00 -22.31
N THR A 414 -20.05 -4.40 -21.55
CA THR A 414 -19.52 -4.96 -20.30
C THR A 414 -20.20 -4.28 -19.12
N GLU A 415 -20.80 -5.05 -18.25
CA GLU A 415 -21.50 -4.59 -17.05
C GLU A 415 -20.64 -4.82 -15.80
N ILE A 416 -20.36 -3.74 -15.06
CA ILE A 416 -19.72 -3.78 -13.76
C ILE A 416 -20.77 -3.42 -12.71
N ARG A 417 -20.98 -4.29 -11.73
CA ARG A 417 -21.93 -4.08 -10.64
C ARG A 417 -21.23 -4.12 -9.30
N VAL A 418 -21.54 -3.16 -8.44
CA VAL A 418 -21.04 -3.09 -7.06
C VAL A 418 -22.24 -2.98 -6.13
N ASP A 419 -22.37 -3.93 -5.19
CA ASP A 419 -23.44 -3.97 -4.19
C ASP A 419 -22.85 -3.77 -2.77
N LYS A 420 -23.57 -3.01 -1.95
CA LYS A 420 -23.28 -2.76 -0.53
C LYS A 420 -24.24 -3.60 0.32
N LEU A 421 -23.70 -4.57 1.04
CA LEU A 421 -24.47 -5.59 1.78
C LEU A 421 -24.12 -5.56 3.27
N PRO A 422 -25.02 -5.98 4.18
CA PRO A 422 -24.61 -6.33 5.55
C PRO A 422 -23.51 -7.40 5.51
N GLY A 423 -22.53 -7.34 6.40
CA GLY A 423 -21.39 -8.26 6.36
C GLY A 423 -20.14 -7.74 7.04
N ILE A 424 -18.99 -8.17 6.52
CA ILE A 424 -17.65 -7.78 6.93
C ILE A 424 -16.83 -7.34 5.70
N GLN A 425 -15.87 -6.44 5.87
CA GLN A 425 -14.95 -5.99 4.82
C GLN A 425 -13.60 -5.59 5.43
N ALA A 426 -12.56 -5.58 4.62
CA ALA A 426 -11.20 -5.12 4.92
C ALA A 426 -10.84 -3.98 3.96
N THR A 427 -10.42 -2.85 4.52
CA THR A 427 -10.19 -1.60 3.78
C THR A 427 -8.80 -1.05 4.07
N TYR A 428 -8.03 -0.79 3.02
CA TYR A 428 -6.74 -0.10 3.12
C TYR A 428 -6.93 1.36 3.56
N GLN A 429 -6.16 1.79 4.55
CA GLN A 429 -6.23 3.14 5.09
C GLN A 429 -5.04 3.96 4.58
N SER A 430 -5.27 4.88 3.65
CA SER A 430 -4.18 5.64 3.03
C SER A 430 -3.65 6.78 3.89
N GLU A 431 -4.47 7.31 4.81
CA GLU A 431 -4.09 8.44 5.65
C GLU A 431 -4.57 8.24 7.10
N ILE A 432 -3.64 7.97 8.03
CA ILE A 432 -3.93 7.81 9.46
C ILE A 432 -3.18 8.84 10.30
N THR A 433 -3.87 9.33 11.32
CA THR A 433 -3.49 10.34 12.32
C THR A 433 -2.02 10.35 12.78
N GLY A 434 -1.48 11.57 12.92
CA GLY A 434 -0.27 11.87 13.68
C GLY A 434 -0.09 13.38 13.86
N VAL A 435 0.10 13.85 15.10
CA VAL A 435 0.25 15.30 15.39
C VAL A 435 1.60 15.84 14.89
N ASP A 436 2.56 14.95 14.63
CA ASP A 436 3.93 15.27 14.21
C ASP A 436 4.04 15.42 12.68
N LEU A 437 4.40 16.61 12.22
CA LEU A 437 4.62 16.95 10.81
C LEU A 437 5.63 16.00 10.12
N GLN A 438 6.55 15.36 10.86
CA GLN A 438 7.49 14.37 10.32
C GLN A 438 6.91 12.95 10.24
N ARG A 439 5.94 12.60 11.09
CA ARG A 439 5.24 11.30 11.04
C ARG A 439 3.99 11.30 10.14
N ARG A 440 3.49 12.49 9.75
CA ARG A 440 2.41 12.65 8.77
C ARG A 440 2.75 12.12 7.38
N ALA A 441 4.03 11.83 7.12
CA ALA A 441 4.48 11.24 5.88
C ALA A 441 4.17 9.72 5.78
N GLY A 442 2.87 9.36 5.82
CA GLY A 442 2.34 8.15 5.17
C GLY A 442 2.98 6.80 5.50
N ASN A 443 3.65 6.62 6.64
CA ASN A 443 4.39 5.38 6.93
C ASN A 443 3.55 4.24 7.54
N ARG A 444 2.24 4.45 7.74
CA ARG A 444 1.35 3.39 8.22
C ARG A 444 0.66 2.72 7.05
N ARG A 445 0.71 1.39 7.04
CA ARG A 445 0.22 0.52 5.97
C ARG A 445 -0.84 -0.39 6.58
N ASP A 446 -1.95 0.22 7.01
CA ASP A 446 -2.96 -0.45 7.83
C ASP A 446 -4.17 -0.91 7.00
N ILE A 447 -4.61 -2.13 7.25
CA ILE A 447 -5.89 -2.66 6.78
C ILE A 447 -6.87 -2.66 7.95
N ALA A 448 -7.93 -1.84 7.89
CA ALA A 448 -8.98 -1.84 8.89
C ALA A 448 -10.09 -2.82 8.50
N VAL A 449 -10.47 -3.71 9.40
CA VAL A 449 -11.57 -4.66 9.20
C VAL A 449 -12.84 -4.12 9.84
N TRP A 450 -13.89 -3.95 9.04
CA TRP A 450 -15.19 -3.41 9.44
C TRP A 450 -16.27 -4.46 9.36
N SER A 451 -17.27 -4.37 10.24
CA SER A 451 -18.46 -5.20 10.14
C SER A 451 -19.72 -4.39 10.40
N SER A 452 -20.81 -4.74 9.72
CA SER A 452 -22.14 -4.19 10.01
C SER A 452 -22.61 -4.53 11.44
N ARG A 453 -21.96 -5.48 12.11
CA ARG A 453 -22.21 -5.87 13.51
C ARG A 453 -21.37 -5.08 14.52
N ASN A 454 -20.35 -4.36 14.06
CA ASN A 454 -19.59 -3.42 14.87
C ASN A 454 -19.47 -2.05 14.15
N PRO A 455 -20.55 -1.25 14.15
CA PRO A 455 -20.56 -0.02 13.36
C PRO A 455 -19.67 1.09 13.94
N ASP A 456 -19.37 1.08 15.23
CA ASP A 456 -18.77 2.26 15.88
C ASP A 456 -17.23 2.21 15.97
N ALA A 457 -16.62 1.10 15.57
CA ALA A 457 -15.17 0.90 15.48
C ALA A 457 -14.83 -0.26 14.51
N PRO A 458 -13.60 -0.29 13.95
CA PRO A 458 -13.09 -1.49 13.28
C PRO A 458 -13.09 -2.68 14.25
N ALA A 459 -13.41 -3.87 13.73
CA ALA A 459 -13.24 -5.12 14.47
C ALA A 459 -11.75 -5.35 14.80
N LEU A 460 -10.86 -5.03 13.86
CA LEU A 460 -9.42 -5.00 14.08
C LEU A 460 -8.70 -4.16 13.02
N GLU A 461 -7.42 -3.90 13.25
CA GLU A 461 -6.47 -3.34 12.30
C GLU A 461 -5.39 -4.40 12.01
N PHE A 462 -4.93 -4.53 10.76
CA PHE A 462 -3.78 -5.36 10.39
C PHE A 462 -2.69 -4.49 9.77
N ASP A 463 -1.53 -4.43 10.41
CA ASP A 463 -0.40 -3.59 9.95
C ASP A 463 0.50 -4.38 9.00
N LEU A 464 0.62 -3.92 7.76
CA LEU A 464 1.48 -4.52 6.73
C LEU A 464 2.97 -4.25 6.98
N PHE A 465 3.33 -3.37 7.91
CA PHE A 465 4.72 -3.17 8.31
C PHE A 465 5.17 -4.20 9.35
N SER A 466 4.44 -4.33 10.45
CA SER A 466 4.79 -5.26 11.55
C SER A 466 4.28 -6.69 11.32
N GLY A 467 3.29 -6.88 10.46
CA GLY A 467 2.59 -8.14 10.29
C GLY A 467 1.86 -8.56 11.55
N ALA A 468 1.16 -7.62 12.20
CA ALA A 468 0.43 -7.85 13.45
C ALA A 468 -1.04 -7.40 13.34
N VAL A 469 -1.88 -8.07 14.12
CA VAL A 469 -3.23 -7.56 14.40
C VAL A 469 -3.14 -6.56 15.54
N HIS A 470 -3.70 -5.37 15.33
CA HIS A 470 -3.84 -4.34 16.34
C HIS A 470 -5.30 -4.10 16.70
N ARG A 471 -5.51 -3.63 17.93
CA ARG A 471 -6.77 -3.07 18.41
C ARG A 471 -8.00 -3.95 18.10
N LEU A 472 -7.93 -5.23 18.43
CA LEU A 472 -9.07 -6.15 18.31
C LEU A 472 -10.19 -5.68 19.25
N THR A 473 -11.38 -5.43 18.74
CA THR A 473 -12.56 -4.98 19.51
C THR A 473 -13.65 -6.05 19.53
N ASP A 474 -14.43 -6.12 20.61
CA ASP A 474 -15.64 -6.95 20.62
C ASP A 474 -16.77 -6.30 19.81
N LEU A 475 -17.73 -7.12 19.37
CA LEU A 475 -18.88 -6.64 18.60
C LEU A 475 -19.73 -5.67 19.44
N GLY A 476 -19.92 -4.46 18.94
CA GLY A 476 -20.64 -3.39 19.64
C GLY A 476 -19.81 -2.67 20.70
N SER A 477 -18.51 -2.99 20.82
CA SER A 477 -17.56 -2.24 21.64
C SER A 477 -16.71 -1.32 20.77
N THR A 478 -16.28 -0.20 21.35
CA THR A 478 -15.31 0.70 20.73
C THR A 478 -13.93 0.64 21.35
N ASP A 479 -13.81 0.01 22.52
CA ASP A 479 -12.54 -0.13 23.23
C ASP A 479 -11.90 -1.47 22.86
N PRO A 480 -10.59 -1.47 22.51
CA PRO A 480 -9.88 -2.71 22.24
C PRO A 480 -9.81 -3.65 23.44
N VAL A 481 -9.95 -4.94 23.16
CA VAL A 481 -9.71 -6.07 24.06
C VAL A 481 -8.29 -6.60 23.93
N VAL A 482 -7.75 -6.59 22.71
CA VAL A 482 -6.32 -6.87 22.44
C VAL A 482 -5.70 -5.64 21.80
N TRP A 483 -4.53 -5.22 22.28
CA TRP A 483 -3.82 -4.09 21.72
C TRP A 483 -2.96 -4.49 20.52
N GLU A 484 -2.23 -5.59 20.65
CA GLU A 484 -1.37 -6.13 19.60
C GLU A 484 -1.25 -7.66 19.71
N MET A 485 -1.26 -8.32 18.56
CA MET A 485 -1.08 -9.76 18.42
C MET A 485 -0.24 -10.01 17.16
N PRO A 486 1.06 -10.28 17.31
CA PRO A 486 1.96 -10.59 16.19
C PRO A 486 1.45 -11.76 15.36
N MET A 487 1.49 -11.62 14.03
CA MET A 487 1.05 -12.64 13.05
C MET A 487 2.23 -13.17 12.23
N ALA A 488 3.38 -13.32 12.88
CA ALA A 488 4.60 -13.85 12.31
C ALA A 488 5.37 -14.70 13.34
N TRP A 489 6.32 -15.51 12.86
CA TRP A 489 7.23 -16.25 13.73
C TRP A 489 8.45 -15.41 14.13
N PHE A 490 8.89 -15.53 15.38
CA PHE A 490 10.00 -14.76 15.91
C PHE A 490 10.71 -15.47 17.07
N LYS A 491 11.82 -14.89 17.52
CA LYS A 491 12.49 -15.27 18.77
C LYS A 491 11.91 -14.47 19.94
N SER A 492 11.62 -15.15 21.04
CA SER A 492 11.26 -14.51 22.32
C SER A 492 12.29 -13.47 22.73
N CYS A 493 11.81 -12.28 23.09
CA CYS A 493 12.64 -11.12 23.45
C CYS A 493 13.71 -10.77 22.40
N GLY A 494 13.38 -10.92 21.11
CA GLY A 494 14.25 -10.53 20.01
C GLY A 494 14.59 -9.03 20.03
N ILE A 495 15.89 -8.70 19.94
CA ILE A 495 16.33 -7.28 19.91
C ILE A 495 16.67 -6.75 18.52
N SER A 496 16.64 -7.61 17.50
CA SER A 496 17.09 -7.31 16.14
C SER A 496 16.05 -7.80 15.16
N GLN A 497 15.87 -7.09 14.04
CA GLN A 497 14.98 -7.50 12.95
C GLN A 497 15.32 -8.91 12.40
N HIS A 498 16.57 -9.39 12.54
CA HIS A 498 16.94 -10.75 12.15
C HIS A 498 16.24 -11.86 12.95
N HIS A 499 15.74 -11.52 14.14
CA HIS A 499 15.02 -12.42 15.01
C HIS A 499 13.51 -12.50 14.69
N TYR A 500 13.01 -11.70 13.75
CA TYR A 500 11.60 -11.63 13.41
C TYR A 500 11.40 -11.98 11.94
N CYS A 501 10.46 -12.88 11.65
CA CYS A 501 10.05 -13.20 10.28
C CYS A 501 8.88 -12.31 9.85
N ASN A 502 8.98 -11.00 10.01
CA ASN A 502 7.89 -10.06 9.74
C ASN A 502 8.15 -9.12 8.55
N CYS A 503 9.22 -9.33 7.78
CA CYS A 503 9.40 -8.62 6.51
C CYS A 503 8.42 -9.22 5.49
N ILE A 504 7.23 -8.62 5.34
CA ILE A 504 6.20 -9.09 4.41
C ILE A 504 6.72 -9.05 2.98
N LYS A 505 6.63 -10.21 2.32
CA LYS A 505 7.02 -10.44 0.93
C LYS A 505 5.80 -10.62 0.05
N GLU A 506 4.78 -11.35 0.49
CA GLU A 506 3.49 -11.51 -0.19
C GLU A 506 2.34 -11.14 0.75
N PHE A 507 1.29 -10.54 0.19
CA PHE A 507 0.05 -10.21 0.87
C PHE A 507 -1.11 -10.45 -0.10
N ALA A 508 -2.21 -10.99 0.40
CA ALA A 508 -3.45 -11.10 -0.36
C ALA A 508 -4.67 -11.03 0.56
N LEU A 509 -5.69 -10.31 0.10
CA LEU A 509 -7.07 -10.46 0.58
C LEU A 509 -7.72 -11.55 -0.27
N GLU A 510 -7.78 -12.78 0.27
CA GLU A 510 -8.35 -13.94 -0.43
C GLU A 510 -9.89 -13.89 -0.43
N GLU A 511 -10.49 -13.33 0.62
CA GLU A 511 -11.92 -13.01 0.72
C GLU A 511 -12.06 -11.60 1.33
N ASN A 512 -12.96 -10.78 0.79
CA ASN A 512 -13.22 -9.43 1.29
C ASN A 512 -14.73 -9.13 1.33
N GLY A 513 -15.47 -9.88 2.16
CA GLY A 513 -16.90 -9.71 2.38
C GLY A 513 -17.81 -10.49 1.42
N PRO A 514 -19.15 -10.44 1.64
CA PRO A 514 -19.80 -10.07 2.90
C PRO A 514 -19.69 -11.16 3.98
N ASP A 515 -19.34 -12.39 3.60
CA ASP A 515 -19.43 -13.56 4.48
C ASP A 515 -18.19 -13.75 5.37
N ALA A 516 -17.01 -13.36 4.89
CA ALA A 516 -15.76 -13.43 5.62
C ALA A 516 -14.74 -12.42 5.09
N VAL A 517 -13.76 -12.09 5.92
CA VAL A 517 -12.47 -11.56 5.47
C VAL A 517 -11.42 -12.65 5.66
N SER A 518 -10.65 -12.93 4.61
CA SER A 518 -9.54 -13.88 4.65
C SER A 518 -8.28 -13.21 4.12
N LEU A 519 -7.20 -13.24 4.89
CA LEU A 519 -5.92 -12.61 4.58
C LEU A 519 -4.82 -13.68 4.58
N TYR A 520 -3.91 -13.56 3.63
CA TYR A 520 -2.68 -14.34 3.58
C TYR A 520 -1.48 -13.41 3.61
N THR A 521 -0.47 -13.78 4.41
CA THR A 521 0.87 -13.18 4.34
C THR A 521 1.94 -14.24 4.23
N ARG A 522 2.96 -13.93 3.42
CA ARG A 522 4.28 -14.59 3.46
C ARG A 522 5.31 -13.56 3.84
N SER A 523 6.07 -13.82 4.87
CA SER A 523 7.10 -12.93 5.38
C SER A 523 8.40 -13.67 5.65
N THR A 524 9.50 -12.95 5.70
CA THR A 524 10.83 -13.51 6.01
C THR A 524 11.50 -12.68 7.09
N ASN A 525 12.63 -13.18 7.61
CA ASN A 525 13.59 -12.27 8.24
C ASN A 525 14.40 -11.52 7.15
N PRO A 526 15.14 -10.45 7.49
CA PRO A 526 15.85 -9.62 6.49
C PRO A 526 16.81 -10.38 5.57
N ASN A 527 17.41 -11.47 6.06
CA ASN A 527 18.35 -12.30 5.29
C ASN A 527 17.67 -13.49 4.61
N GLN A 528 16.35 -13.60 4.66
CA GLN A 528 15.57 -14.68 4.04
C GLN A 528 16.02 -16.09 4.46
N ARG A 529 16.49 -16.26 5.70
CA ARG A 529 16.93 -17.55 6.24
C ARG A 529 15.77 -18.38 6.80
N ALA A 530 14.67 -17.72 7.14
CA ALA A 530 13.43 -18.34 7.58
C ALA A 530 12.24 -17.59 7.00
N GLN A 531 11.15 -18.32 6.78
CA GLN A 531 9.92 -17.83 6.19
C GLN A 531 8.74 -18.14 7.10
N SER A 532 7.96 -17.13 7.40
CA SER A 532 6.66 -17.22 8.06
C SER A 532 5.56 -17.13 7.01
N GLU A 533 4.56 -18.00 7.10
CA GLU A 533 3.31 -17.90 6.37
C GLU A 533 2.17 -17.86 7.37
N THR A 534 1.22 -16.95 7.17
CA THR A 534 0.04 -16.80 8.02
C THR A 534 -1.21 -16.71 7.16
N TRP A 535 -2.21 -17.52 7.51
CA TRP A 535 -3.57 -17.45 7.00
C TRP A 535 -4.48 -17.03 8.15
N LEU A 536 -5.12 -15.87 8.02
CA LEU A 536 -6.08 -15.35 8.99
C LEU A 536 -7.45 -15.27 8.32
N ARG A 537 -8.47 -15.85 8.95
CA ARG A 537 -9.85 -15.79 8.50
C ARG A 537 -10.77 -15.27 9.61
N ILE A 538 -11.71 -14.40 9.22
CA ILE A 538 -12.65 -13.72 10.11
C ILE A 538 -14.08 -13.94 9.55
N PRO A 539 -14.80 -14.97 10.02
CA PRO A 539 -16.17 -15.22 9.58
C PRO A 539 -17.15 -14.15 10.11
N CYS A 540 -17.98 -13.59 9.23
CA CYS A 540 -19.03 -12.66 9.65
C CYS A 540 -20.21 -13.37 10.35
N GLY A 541 -20.50 -14.62 9.94
CA GLY A 541 -21.65 -15.39 10.41
C GLY A 541 -21.52 -15.98 11.82
N HIS A 542 -20.33 -15.92 12.44
CA HIS A 542 -20.09 -16.48 13.76
C HIS A 542 -20.71 -15.59 14.86
N PRO A 543 -21.40 -16.11 15.90
CA PRO A 543 -22.10 -15.26 16.88
C PRO A 543 -21.21 -14.27 17.65
N ARG A 544 -19.90 -14.52 17.69
CA ARG A 544 -18.88 -13.66 18.33
C ARG A 544 -17.79 -13.31 17.33
N LEU A 545 -17.01 -12.26 17.58
CA LEU A 545 -15.81 -12.02 16.79
C LEU A 545 -14.84 -13.18 17.00
N ARG A 546 -14.45 -13.82 15.89
CA ARG A 546 -13.61 -15.01 15.85
C ARG A 546 -12.52 -14.82 14.82
N LEU A 547 -11.29 -15.14 15.21
CA LEU A 547 -10.12 -15.19 14.34
C LEU A 547 -9.69 -16.65 14.21
N GLU A 548 -9.66 -17.14 12.98
CA GLU A 548 -9.19 -18.48 12.63
C GLU A 548 -7.80 -18.32 11.99
N VAL A 549 -6.77 -18.84 12.66
CA VAL A 549 -5.39 -18.61 12.26
C VAL A 549 -4.68 -19.93 12.02
N ARG A 550 -4.00 -20.02 10.88
CA ARG A 550 -2.97 -21.03 10.61
C ARG A 550 -1.65 -20.30 10.40
N MET A 551 -0.59 -20.79 11.00
CA MET A 551 0.77 -20.28 10.77
C MET A 551 1.74 -21.40 10.50
N ARG A 552 2.73 -21.09 9.66
CA ARG A 552 3.81 -22.01 9.30
C ARG A 552 5.14 -21.27 9.26
N LEU A 553 6.13 -21.80 9.97
CA LEU A 553 7.53 -21.45 9.78
C LEU A 553 8.19 -22.50 8.91
N LYS A 554 8.97 -22.06 7.93
CA LYS A 554 9.90 -22.90 7.19
C LYS A 554 11.30 -22.34 7.32
N ILE A 555 12.24 -23.16 7.77
CA ILE A 555 13.65 -22.80 7.77
C ILE A 555 14.18 -22.94 6.34
N LEU A 556 14.61 -21.84 5.74
CA LEU A 556 15.12 -21.81 4.37
C LEU A 556 16.62 -22.14 4.33
N GLU A 557 17.38 -21.59 5.27
CA GLU A 557 18.82 -21.85 5.41
C GLU A 557 19.17 -22.34 6.82
N GLN A 558 18.90 -21.52 7.83
CA GLN A 558 19.15 -21.84 9.23
C GLN A 558 18.34 -20.93 10.17
N TRP A 559 18.01 -21.42 11.36
CA TRP A 559 17.51 -20.63 12.49
C TRP A 559 18.43 -20.80 13.69
N ASP A 560 19.00 -19.69 14.16
CA ASP A 560 20.11 -19.72 15.12
C ASP A 560 19.64 -19.70 16.59
N ASP A 561 18.33 -19.58 16.83
CA ASP A 561 17.77 -19.33 18.15
C ASP A 561 17.12 -20.56 18.80
N ALA A 562 17.24 -20.62 20.13
CA ALA A 562 16.80 -21.76 20.94
C ALA A 562 15.30 -21.76 21.26
N ASN A 563 14.53 -20.84 20.67
CA ASN A 563 13.08 -20.84 20.71
C ASN A 563 12.53 -20.39 19.36
N VAL A 564 11.29 -20.80 19.11
CA VAL A 564 10.52 -20.43 17.93
C VAL A 564 9.12 -20.03 18.40
N GLU A 565 8.88 -18.74 18.55
CA GLU A 565 7.64 -18.16 19.07
C GLU A 565 6.72 -17.72 17.94
N PHE A 566 5.42 -17.87 18.17
CA PHE A 566 4.36 -17.45 17.22
C PHE A 566 3.25 -16.65 17.90
N SER A 567 3.20 -16.64 19.24
CA SER A 567 2.19 -15.92 20.01
C SER A 567 2.87 -15.16 21.12
N ASP A 568 2.71 -13.84 21.10
CA ASP A 568 3.08 -12.90 22.14
C ASP A 568 1.99 -11.83 22.22
N ILE A 569 0.84 -12.19 22.80
CA ILE A 569 -0.34 -11.30 22.81
C ILE A 569 -0.13 -10.20 23.83
N PHE A 570 -0.21 -8.94 23.37
CA PHE A 570 -0.23 -7.75 24.22
C PHE A 570 -1.67 -7.26 24.38
N PRO A 571 -2.34 -7.56 25.50
CA PRO A 571 -3.71 -7.09 25.74
C PRO A 571 -3.77 -5.57 25.99
N TYR A 572 -2.67 -4.94 26.40
CA TYR A 572 -2.68 -3.57 26.93
C TYR A 572 -1.77 -2.62 26.15
N PRO A 573 -2.11 -1.31 26.09
CA PRO A 573 -1.30 -0.30 25.41
C PRO A 573 0.00 0.05 26.14
N SER A 574 0.17 -0.40 27.39
CA SER A 574 1.34 -0.06 28.20
C SER A 574 1.61 -1.05 29.33
N ARG A 575 2.82 -0.97 29.90
CA ARG A 575 3.23 -1.70 31.12
C ARG A 575 2.64 -1.13 32.41
N LEU A 576 1.85 -0.06 32.35
CA LEU A 576 1.28 0.59 33.52
C LEU A 576 0.06 -0.20 33.98
N PRO A 577 0.04 -0.76 35.21
CA PRO A 577 -1.07 -1.58 35.69
C PRO A 577 -2.44 -0.88 35.66
N GLU A 578 -2.47 0.45 35.71
CA GLU A 578 -3.70 1.25 35.62
C GLU A 578 -4.36 1.17 34.23
N THR A 579 -3.62 0.71 33.22
CA THR A 579 -4.11 0.48 31.86
C THR A 579 -4.55 -0.96 31.62
N TRP A 580 -4.34 -1.84 32.59
CA TRP A 580 -4.70 -3.25 32.49
C TRP A 580 -6.19 -3.43 32.84
N PHE A 581 -6.84 -4.37 32.17
CA PHE A 581 -8.29 -4.59 32.31
C PHE A 581 -8.69 -6.07 32.31
N HIS A 582 -7.73 -7.01 32.40
CA HIS A 582 -7.97 -8.40 32.76
C HIS A 582 -7.24 -8.75 34.07
N ASP A 583 -7.93 -9.39 35.00
CA ASP A 583 -7.33 -9.70 36.32
C ASP A 583 -6.45 -10.94 36.34
N ALA A 584 -6.57 -11.82 35.35
CA ALA A 584 -5.93 -13.13 35.31
C ALA A 584 -5.80 -13.72 33.90
N VAL A 585 -4.89 -14.69 33.80
CA VAL A 585 -4.75 -15.61 32.67
C VAL A 585 -4.96 -17.04 33.18
N LEU A 586 -5.88 -17.77 32.58
CA LEU A 586 -6.10 -19.20 32.78
C LEU A 586 -5.43 -19.95 31.63
N PHE A 587 -4.63 -20.97 31.93
CA PHE A 587 -4.20 -21.98 30.96
C PHE A 587 -4.85 -23.32 31.32
N ALA A 588 -5.24 -24.08 30.30
CA ALA A 588 -5.77 -25.42 30.44
C ALA A 588 -5.20 -26.36 29.36
N GLN A 589 -4.87 -27.56 29.80
CA GLN A 589 -4.60 -28.74 28.98
C GLN A 589 -5.34 -29.91 29.64
N ARG A 590 -5.57 -31.04 28.95
CA ARG A 590 -6.36 -32.14 29.55
C ARG A 590 -5.72 -32.62 30.85
N GLY A 591 -6.49 -32.54 31.93
CA GLY A 591 -6.05 -32.93 33.27
C GLY A 591 -5.21 -31.89 34.02
N GLN A 592 -4.93 -30.72 33.45
CA GLN A 592 -4.11 -29.69 34.07
C GLN A 592 -4.66 -28.28 33.81
N THR A 593 -4.80 -27.46 34.86
CA THR A 593 -5.16 -26.04 34.75
C THR A 593 -4.23 -25.19 35.60
N MET A 594 -3.90 -24.00 35.13
CA MET A 594 -3.05 -23.04 35.83
C MET A 594 -3.67 -21.65 35.72
N ILE A 595 -3.63 -20.86 36.80
CA ILE A 595 -4.13 -19.48 36.78
C ILE A 595 -3.02 -18.57 37.27
N LYS A 596 -2.76 -17.50 36.53
CA LYS A 596 -1.87 -16.41 36.91
C LYS A 596 -2.68 -15.13 37.08
N TYR A 597 -2.59 -14.48 38.23
CA TYR A 597 -3.29 -13.21 38.49
C TYR A 597 -2.40 -12.00 38.14
N SER A 598 -2.92 -11.06 37.35
CA SER A 598 -2.23 -9.89 36.80
C SER A 598 -1.79 -8.89 37.87
N TYR A 599 -2.63 -8.62 38.88
CA TYR A 599 -2.39 -7.55 39.88
C TYR A 599 -1.64 -7.98 41.15
N ARG A 600 -1.17 -9.22 41.24
CA ARG A 600 -0.43 -9.67 42.43
C ARG A 600 1.05 -9.35 42.24
N PRO A 601 1.74 -8.75 43.24
CA PRO A 601 3.18 -8.55 43.21
C PRO A 601 3.85 -9.92 43.32
N ASP A 602 3.92 -10.60 42.19
CA ASP A 602 4.49 -11.90 42.07
C ASP A 602 5.60 -11.81 41.02
N THR A 603 6.84 -11.85 41.52
CA THR A 603 8.07 -11.79 40.73
C THR A 603 8.28 -13.05 39.88
N SER A 604 7.36 -14.02 39.91
CA SER A 604 7.46 -15.27 39.17
C SER A 604 6.90 -15.17 37.75
N PHE A 605 7.78 -15.46 36.79
CA PHE A 605 7.43 -16.14 35.56
C PHE A 605 6.62 -17.41 35.89
N SER A 606 5.47 -17.62 35.24
CA SER A 606 4.68 -18.84 35.39
C SER A 606 4.77 -19.62 34.09
N THR A 607 5.31 -20.84 34.16
CA THR A 607 5.42 -21.77 33.04
C THR A 607 4.42 -22.89 33.15
N GLY A 608 3.90 -23.32 31.99
CA GLY A 608 3.27 -24.62 31.85
C GLY A 608 4.16 -25.74 32.34
N GLY A 609 3.57 -26.76 32.97
CA GLY A 609 4.28 -28.03 33.16
C GLY A 609 4.42 -28.75 31.81
N ASP A 610 5.32 -29.73 31.74
CA ASP A 610 5.42 -30.62 30.57
C ASP A 610 4.12 -31.43 30.41
N SER A 611 3.24 -30.97 29.53
CA SER A 611 2.03 -31.69 29.15
C SER A 611 2.26 -32.51 27.87
N ASP A 612 1.60 -33.67 27.79
CA ASP A 612 1.53 -34.52 26.59
C ASP A 612 0.25 -34.25 25.77
N ASP A 613 -0.40 -33.09 25.99
CA ASP A 613 -1.56 -32.67 25.19
C ASP A 613 -1.10 -31.90 23.94
N PRO A 614 -1.54 -32.28 22.72
CA PRO A 614 -1.30 -31.50 21.51
C PRO A 614 -2.00 -30.13 21.52
N ARG A 615 -2.90 -29.88 22.48
CA ARG A 615 -3.67 -28.63 22.53
C ARG A 615 -3.35 -27.82 23.79
N LEU A 616 -3.48 -26.51 23.62
CA LEU A 616 -3.41 -25.54 24.71
C LEU A 616 -4.61 -24.61 24.60
N PHE A 617 -5.39 -24.52 25.68
CA PHE A 617 -6.40 -23.48 25.83
C PHE A 617 -5.88 -22.42 26.79
N TYR A 618 -6.09 -21.15 26.49
CA TYR A 618 -5.94 -20.09 27.48
C TYR A 618 -7.06 -19.06 27.40
N ALA A 619 -7.26 -18.36 28.51
CA ALA A 619 -8.20 -17.25 28.61
C ALA A 619 -7.62 -16.07 29.40
N LEU A 620 -7.82 -14.85 28.91
CA LEU A 620 -7.58 -13.61 29.67
C LEU A 620 -8.92 -13.11 30.19
N TYR A 621 -9.02 -12.95 31.51
CA TYR A 621 -10.30 -12.72 32.20
C TYR A 621 -10.09 -12.21 33.63
N PRO A 622 -11.16 -11.83 34.34
CA PRO A 622 -12.39 -11.29 33.78
C PRO A 622 -12.10 -9.89 33.22
N SER A 623 -12.88 -9.44 32.23
CA SER A 623 -12.82 -8.07 31.74
C SER A 623 -14.17 -7.55 31.31
N ALA A 624 -14.51 -6.34 31.74
CA ALA A 624 -15.70 -5.64 31.27
C ALA A 624 -15.66 -5.28 29.78
N ARG A 625 -14.48 -5.35 29.14
CA ARG A 625 -14.33 -5.13 27.69
C ARG A 625 -14.55 -6.38 26.86
N GLY A 626 -14.63 -7.55 27.50
CA GLY A 626 -14.65 -8.86 26.87
C GLY A 626 -13.45 -9.71 27.28
N ASN A 627 -13.66 -11.00 27.47
CA ASN A 627 -12.59 -11.96 27.73
C ASN A 627 -12.04 -12.50 26.41
N ILE A 628 -10.77 -12.87 26.41
CA ILE A 628 -10.12 -13.48 25.24
C ILE A 628 -10.03 -14.96 25.51
N LEU A 629 -10.56 -15.79 24.60
CA LEU A 629 -10.41 -17.24 24.62
C LEU A 629 -9.53 -17.65 23.45
N THR A 630 -8.53 -18.48 23.68
CA THR A 630 -7.68 -18.99 22.60
C THR A 630 -7.48 -20.49 22.75
N LEU A 631 -7.69 -21.22 21.66
CA LEU A 631 -7.39 -22.64 21.55
C LEU A 631 -6.33 -22.84 20.46
N ILE A 632 -5.19 -23.41 20.85
CA ILE A 632 -4.07 -23.75 19.97
C ILE A 632 -4.04 -25.26 19.78
N ASP A 633 -3.91 -25.70 18.54
CA ASP A 633 -3.65 -27.08 18.13
C ASP A 633 -2.25 -27.17 17.53
N ASN A 634 -1.46 -28.12 18.02
CA ASN A 634 -0.08 -28.38 17.60
C ASN A 634 -0.01 -29.69 16.79
N PRO A 635 0.04 -29.62 15.45
CA PRO A 635 0.13 -30.80 14.58
C PRO A 635 1.44 -31.60 14.74
N GLN A 636 2.45 -31.04 15.41
CA GLN A 636 3.78 -31.63 15.54
C GLN A 636 3.98 -32.40 16.85
N HIS A 637 2.94 -32.49 17.68
CA HIS A 637 2.98 -33.30 18.90
C HIS A 637 3.01 -34.81 18.55
N PRO A 638 3.79 -35.65 19.28
CA PRO A 638 4.58 -35.34 20.47
C PRO A 638 6.01 -34.87 20.19
N ASP A 639 6.45 -34.85 18.93
CA ASP A 639 7.85 -34.58 18.56
C ASP A 639 8.30 -33.17 18.98
N ARG A 640 7.38 -32.20 18.93
CA ARG A 640 7.57 -30.84 19.43
C ARG A 640 6.44 -30.50 20.39
N LYS A 641 6.76 -30.11 21.61
CA LYS A 641 5.78 -29.68 22.62
C LYS A 641 5.67 -28.16 22.67
N LEU A 642 4.47 -27.67 22.99
CA LEU A 642 4.25 -26.24 23.26
C LEU A 642 4.84 -25.89 24.62
N HIS A 643 5.60 -24.80 24.66
CA HIS A 643 6.01 -24.13 25.87
C HIS A 643 5.25 -22.81 25.97
N TYR A 644 4.69 -22.50 27.13
CA TYR A 644 3.89 -21.30 27.34
C TYR A 644 4.17 -20.65 28.69
N SER A 645 4.07 -19.32 28.71
CA SER A 645 4.31 -18.52 29.90
C SER A 645 3.66 -17.14 29.84
N VAL A 646 3.53 -16.50 31.00
CA VAL A 646 3.10 -15.10 31.12
C VAL A 646 4.23 -14.26 31.69
N CYS A 647 4.56 -13.13 31.05
CA CYS A 647 5.52 -12.19 31.64
C CYS A 647 4.88 -11.38 32.77
N GLY A 648 5.53 -11.34 33.93
CA GLY A 648 5.06 -10.52 35.05
C GLY A 648 5.14 -9.01 34.83
N ASN A 649 5.84 -8.53 33.79
CA ASN A 649 6.03 -7.10 33.54
C ASN A 649 4.98 -6.48 32.60
N TYR A 650 4.46 -7.25 31.65
CA TYR A 650 3.54 -6.78 30.61
C TYR A 650 2.20 -7.56 30.58
N VAL A 651 2.13 -8.71 31.28
CA VAL A 651 1.03 -9.69 31.19
C VAL A 651 0.73 -10.03 29.72
N ASP A 652 1.80 -10.19 28.95
CA ASP A 652 1.77 -10.78 27.62
C ASP A 652 1.83 -12.32 27.72
N ILE A 653 1.35 -12.98 26.67
CA ILE A 653 1.21 -14.44 26.64
C ILE A 653 2.11 -15.01 25.57
N HIS A 654 3.18 -15.64 26.03
CA HIS A 654 4.17 -16.32 25.21
C HIS A 654 3.73 -17.75 24.95
N VAL A 655 3.70 -18.15 23.68
CA VAL A 655 3.62 -19.56 23.27
C VAL A 655 4.62 -19.86 22.17
N ASN A 656 5.51 -20.82 22.42
CA ASN A 656 6.63 -21.14 21.56
C ASN A 656 6.96 -22.63 21.53
N PHE A 657 7.86 -23.00 20.62
CA PHE A 657 8.51 -24.30 20.58
C PHE A 657 9.96 -24.21 21.00
N ASN A 658 10.45 -25.29 21.62
CA ASN A 658 11.89 -25.55 21.72
C ASN A 658 12.33 -26.42 20.52
N PRO A 659 13.22 -25.91 19.64
CA PRO A 659 13.69 -26.65 18.48
C PRO A 659 14.69 -27.77 18.83
N GLY A 660 15.05 -27.94 20.09
CA GLY A 660 15.90 -29.03 20.61
C GLY A 660 17.39 -28.83 20.33
N SER A 661 17.76 -28.61 19.06
CA SER A 661 19.13 -28.31 18.64
C SER A 661 19.19 -27.03 17.83
N VAL A 662 20.23 -26.23 18.05
CA VAL A 662 20.54 -25.02 17.28
C VAL A 662 21.94 -25.13 16.67
N PRO A 663 22.17 -24.63 15.43
CA PRO A 663 21.17 -24.02 14.56
C PRO A 663 20.17 -25.06 14.03
N VAL A 664 18.92 -24.64 13.86
CA VAL A 664 17.88 -25.46 13.21
C VAL A 664 18.20 -25.50 11.71
N PRO A 665 18.26 -26.69 11.09
CA PRO A 665 18.68 -26.82 9.69
C PRO A 665 17.58 -26.41 8.70
N ALA A 666 18.01 -26.06 7.48
CA ALA A 666 17.12 -25.88 6.34
C ALA A 666 16.16 -27.06 6.15
N GLY A 667 14.92 -26.76 5.79
CA GLY A 667 13.86 -27.73 5.55
C GLY A 667 13.01 -28.06 6.78
N GLU A 668 13.46 -27.74 8.00
CA GLU A 668 12.63 -27.88 9.20
C GLU A 668 11.39 -26.97 9.11
N ILE A 669 10.27 -27.48 9.60
CA ILE A 669 8.97 -26.80 9.56
C ILE A 669 8.37 -26.75 10.96
N PHE A 670 7.77 -25.62 11.32
CA PHE A 670 6.90 -25.49 12.48
C PHE A 670 5.52 -25.05 12.03
N GLU A 671 4.46 -25.64 12.56
CA GLU A 671 3.07 -25.33 12.19
C GLU A 671 2.20 -25.27 13.44
N ILE A 672 1.25 -24.33 13.42
CA ILE A 672 0.19 -24.23 14.42
C ILE A 672 -1.13 -23.88 13.74
N ASN A 673 -2.22 -24.28 14.37
CA ASN A 673 -3.53 -23.72 14.11
C ASN A 673 -4.07 -23.18 15.42
N TYR A 674 -4.66 -22.00 15.42
CA TYR A 674 -5.37 -21.52 16.59
C TYR A 674 -6.63 -20.74 16.24
N VAL A 675 -7.54 -20.72 17.20
CA VAL A 675 -8.75 -19.93 17.18
C VAL A 675 -8.66 -18.95 18.34
N CYS A 676 -8.94 -17.68 18.07
CA CYS A 676 -9.13 -16.66 19.10
C CYS A 676 -10.58 -16.12 19.03
N GLU A 677 -11.29 -16.14 20.15
CA GLU A 677 -12.67 -15.63 20.27
C GLU A 677 -12.80 -14.65 21.43
N LEU A 678 -13.66 -13.66 21.23
CA LEU A 678 -14.09 -12.76 22.30
C LEU A 678 -15.35 -13.29 22.99
N TYR A 679 -15.33 -13.30 24.32
CA TYR A 679 -16.38 -13.94 25.13
C TYR A 679 -16.71 -13.19 26.42
N GLY A 680 -18.00 -13.08 26.72
CA GLY A 680 -18.48 -12.69 28.05
C GLY A 680 -18.02 -11.30 28.48
N ASP A 681 -17.99 -11.07 29.78
CA ASP A 681 -17.63 -9.77 30.36
C ASP A 681 -16.98 -9.94 31.74
N GLY A 682 -17.01 -8.89 32.56
CA GLY A 682 -16.47 -8.88 33.92
C GLY A 682 -17.18 -9.82 34.90
N SER A 683 -18.34 -10.38 34.53
CA SER A 683 -19.09 -11.35 35.33
C SER A 683 -18.72 -12.81 35.05
N THR A 684 -17.97 -13.08 33.98
CA THR A 684 -17.54 -14.43 33.60
C THR A 684 -16.66 -15.04 34.69
N THR A 685 -17.01 -16.25 35.13
CA THR A 685 -16.31 -16.89 36.25
C THR A 685 -15.18 -17.80 35.77
N VAL A 686 -14.20 -18.04 36.64
CA VAL A 686 -13.11 -18.98 36.35
C VAL A 686 -13.60 -20.41 36.12
N ASP A 687 -14.65 -20.84 36.83
CA ASP A 687 -15.16 -22.21 36.72
C ASP A 687 -15.90 -22.43 35.41
N GLU A 688 -16.61 -21.41 34.93
CA GLU A 688 -17.18 -21.37 33.58
C GLU A 688 -16.07 -21.47 32.52
N LEU A 689 -15.01 -20.68 32.63
CA LEU A 689 -13.89 -20.74 31.67
C LEU A 689 -13.14 -22.08 31.71
N LYS A 690 -13.04 -22.73 32.87
CA LYS A 690 -12.49 -24.09 32.96
C LYS A 690 -13.35 -25.11 32.23
N GLN A 691 -14.69 -25.01 32.36
CA GLN A 691 -15.61 -25.90 31.66
C GLN A 691 -15.54 -25.68 30.14
N ILE A 692 -15.52 -24.42 29.70
CA ILE A 692 -15.32 -24.04 28.30
C ILE A 692 -13.99 -24.62 27.80
N GLY A 693 -12.89 -24.37 28.51
CA GLY A 693 -11.56 -24.87 28.17
C GLY A 693 -11.52 -26.40 28.05
N GLN A 694 -12.11 -27.12 29.01
CA GLN A 694 -12.14 -28.59 28.96
C GLN A 694 -12.92 -29.11 27.74
N ARG A 695 -14.14 -28.60 27.50
CA ARG A 695 -14.93 -29.00 26.32
C ARG A 695 -14.22 -28.64 25.03
N SER A 696 -13.52 -27.49 25.01
CA SER A 696 -12.81 -27.02 23.83
C SER A 696 -11.60 -27.91 23.50
N LEU A 697 -10.84 -28.31 24.52
CA LEU A 697 -9.72 -29.25 24.38
C LEU A 697 -10.18 -30.62 23.89
N GLU A 698 -11.36 -31.08 24.31
CA GLU A 698 -11.98 -32.32 23.85
C GLU A 698 -12.44 -32.21 22.39
N ALA A 699 -13.18 -31.15 22.04
CA ALA A 699 -13.75 -30.95 20.71
C ALA A 699 -12.70 -30.57 19.64
N GLY A 700 -11.64 -29.86 20.02
CA GLY A 700 -10.69 -29.26 19.07
C GLY A 700 -11.18 -27.96 18.44
N ASP A 701 -12.18 -27.32 19.07
CA ASP A 701 -12.69 -26.00 18.73
C ASP A 701 -13.18 -25.32 20.02
N ILE A 702 -13.42 -24.01 20.02
CA ILE A 702 -13.96 -23.30 21.20
C ILE A 702 -15.44 -23.66 21.40
N ILE A 703 -15.76 -24.31 22.53
CA ILE A 703 -17.12 -24.77 22.89
C ILE A 703 -17.63 -24.04 24.13
N ILE A 704 -18.51 -23.07 23.90
CA ILE A 704 -19.05 -22.21 24.95
C ILE A 704 -20.36 -22.75 25.57
N ASP A 705 -21.16 -23.51 24.81
CA ASP A 705 -22.47 -24.01 25.26
C ASP A 705 -22.44 -25.40 25.88
#